data_AF-A0A6J2SUD1-F1
#
_entry.id   AF-A0A6J2SUD1-F1
#
_cell.length_a   1.000
_cell.length_b   1.000
_cell.length_c   1.000
_cell.angle_alpha   90.00
_cell.angle_beta   90.00
_cell.angle_gamma   90.00
#
_symmetry.space_group_name_H-M   'P 1'
#
loop_
_entity.id
_entity.type
_entity.pdbx_description
1 polymer ?
#
loop_
_entity_poly.entity_id
_entity_poly.type
_entity_poly.pdbx_seq_one_letter_code
_entity_poly.pdbx_strand_id
1 'polypeptide(L)'
;MMKDNNLVRHLDACETMGNATAICSDKTGTLTTNRMTVVQSYICEKLCKVLPTLADIPQHVGNLVTMGISVNSAYTSNIMPGQNPTDLPIQVGNKTECALLGFVQGLGVKYQSIRDEIPEDRFTRVYTFNSVRKSMGTVIPRPNGGFRLYTKGASEIIMKKCAFIYGHEGTLEKFTRDMQDRLIREVIEPMACDGLRTISVAYRDFVPGKAAINEVHIDGEPNWDDEENIMSNLTCLCVVGIEDPVRPEVPDAIRKCQRAGITVRMVTGDNINTARSIASKCGILRPNDDFLILEGKEFNRRIRDSNGDIQQHLIDKVWPKLRVLARSSPTDKYTLVKGMIDSAVTDNREVVAVTGDGTNDGPALKKADVGFAMGIAGTDVAKEASDIILTDDNFSSIVKAVMWGRNVYDSIAKFLQFQLTVNVVAVIVAFIGACAVQDSPLKAVQMLWVNLIMDTLASLALATEVPTPDLLLRKPYGRTKPLISRTMMKNILGQALYQLVIIFSLLFVGDLILDIESGRGQDLNAGPTQHFTIIFNTFVMMTLFNEINARKIHGQRNVVEGLFTNPIFYTIWIFTMISQVVIIQYGKMAFSTKALSLDQWLWCIFFGIGTLVWGQLITSVPTRKLPKILSWGRGHPEEYTDAMNLGEERFDSIDSDKKPRAGQILWIRGLTRLQTQISVPLRVIRAFRSTLEDLNERRSMHSLHSLRSPRPGMPTGSGVHPLYNLNLLSPNYSSKQQQQQQQQQQQHHQQQQPQHATLPSDISYIDEDPQQQQQQQQRTLQNGSTSTSDTHPSHLPSTHSSVRSGGSGFSDVVHSLQQAKHGQNETRI
;
A
#
# COMPACT_ATOMS: atom_id res chain seq x y z
N MET A 1 13.88 1.85 2.78
CA MET A 1 12.47 2.23 3.00
C MET A 1 12.28 3.75 3.15
N MET A 2 12.63 4.43 4.26
CA MET A 2 12.39 5.89 4.37
C MET A 2 13.11 6.70 3.28
N LYS A 3 14.40 6.39 3.00
CA LYS A 3 15.16 6.95 1.86
C LYS A 3 14.59 6.57 0.48
N ASP A 4 13.73 5.56 0.43
CA ASP A 4 13.00 5.08 -0.76
C ASP A 4 11.55 5.58 -0.79
N ASN A 5 11.27 6.71 -0.14
CA ASN A 5 9.94 7.34 -0.06
C ASN A 5 8.84 6.47 0.58
N ASN A 6 9.22 5.45 1.36
CA ASN A 6 8.30 4.61 2.13
C ASN A 6 8.48 4.89 3.63
N LEU A 7 7.60 5.72 4.19
CA LEU A 7 7.54 6.00 5.63
C LEU A 7 6.69 4.92 6.31
N VAL A 8 7.35 4.06 7.08
CA VAL A 8 6.69 2.97 7.81
C VAL A 8 6.22 3.49 9.18
N ARG A 9 4.93 3.35 9.48
CA ARG A 9 4.33 3.66 10.79
C ARG A 9 4.29 2.43 11.71
N HIS A 10 3.95 1.28 11.14
CA HIS A 10 3.85 -0.01 11.85
C HIS A 10 4.92 -0.98 11.33
N LEU A 11 5.85 -1.40 12.21
CA LEU A 11 7.10 -2.08 11.82
C LEU A 11 6.90 -3.49 11.25
N ASP A 12 5.85 -4.16 11.68
CA ASP A 12 5.36 -5.45 11.19
C ASP A 12 4.95 -5.39 9.71
N ALA A 13 4.35 -4.29 9.27
CA ALA A 13 3.99 -4.09 7.86
C ALA A 13 5.19 -4.18 6.89
N CYS A 14 6.42 -3.91 7.36
CA CYS A 14 7.64 -4.17 6.58
C CYS A 14 7.73 -5.62 6.12
N GLU A 15 7.54 -6.58 7.03
CA GLU A 15 7.72 -8.01 6.79
C GLU A 15 6.50 -8.59 6.08
N THR A 16 5.29 -8.23 6.54
CA THR A 16 4.02 -8.64 5.94
C THR A 16 3.95 -8.31 4.44
N MET A 17 4.44 -7.13 4.02
CA MET A 17 4.45 -6.75 2.60
C MET A 17 5.33 -7.64 1.73
N GLY A 18 6.34 -8.31 2.31
CA GLY A 18 7.15 -9.30 1.59
C GLY A 18 6.35 -10.51 1.10
N ASN A 19 5.27 -10.83 1.83
CA ASN A 19 4.38 -11.96 1.60
C ASN A 19 3.07 -11.60 0.87
N ALA A 20 2.86 -10.32 0.51
CA ALA A 20 1.70 -9.86 -0.24
C ALA A 20 1.43 -10.73 -1.49
N THR A 21 0.18 -11.14 -1.67
CA THR A 21 -0.33 -11.92 -2.81
C THR A 21 -1.31 -11.11 -3.67
N ALA A 22 -1.98 -10.14 -3.06
CA ALA A 22 -2.94 -9.26 -3.71
C ALA A 22 -2.68 -7.78 -3.33
N ILE A 23 -2.87 -6.88 -4.29
CA ILE A 23 -2.93 -5.43 -4.05
C ILE A 23 -4.28 -4.93 -4.54
N CYS A 24 -5.12 -4.43 -3.63
CA CYS A 24 -6.33 -3.69 -3.96
C CYS A 24 -6.01 -2.19 -4.00
N SER A 25 -5.95 -1.65 -5.22
CA SER A 25 -5.57 -0.28 -5.49
C SER A 25 -6.81 0.57 -5.77
N ASP A 26 -6.97 1.74 -5.13
CA ASP A 26 -7.80 2.78 -5.74
C ASP A 26 -7.20 3.24 -7.07
N LYS A 27 -8.00 3.91 -7.90
CA LYS A 27 -7.62 4.47 -9.19
C LYS A 27 -7.11 5.91 -9.05
N THR A 28 -7.86 6.76 -8.35
CA THR A 28 -7.61 8.20 -8.24
C THR A 28 -6.48 8.45 -7.24
N GLY A 29 -5.59 9.40 -7.52
CA GLY A 29 -4.42 9.69 -6.67
C GLY A 29 -3.32 8.64 -6.74
N THR A 30 -3.69 7.37 -6.79
CA THR A 30 -2.80 6.20 -6.78
C THR A 30 -2.27 5.86 -8.18
N LEU A 31 -3.15 5.37 -9.07
CA LEU A 31 -2.75 4.89 -10.40
C LEU A 31 -2.70 6.02 -11.43
N THR A 32 -3.57 7.02 -11.24
CA THR A 32 -3.65 8.23 -12.05
C THR A 32 -3.03 9.42 -11.32
N THR A 33 -2.73 10.47 -12.07
CA THR A 33 -2.10 11.70 -11.54
C THR A 33 -3.03 12.57 -10.68
N ASN A 34 -4.33 12.24 -10.62
CA ASN A 34 -5.39 13.06 -10.00
C ASN A 34 -5.48 14.48 -10.62
N ARG A 35 -5.10 14.60 -11.89
CA ARG A 35 -5.03 15.86 -12.65
C ARG A 35 -5.76 15.66 -13.97
N MET A 36 -6.85 16.38 -14.19
CA MET A 36 -7.62 16.22 -15.42
C MET A 36 -6.87 16.90 -16.59
N THR A 37 -6.77 16.22 -17.72
CA THR A 37 -6.10 16.69 -18.94
C THR A 37 -6.95 16.39 -20.17
N VAL A 38 -7.01 17.32 -21.12
CA VAL A 38 -7.53 16.99 -22.47
C VAL A 38 -6.52 16.05 -23.14
N VAL A 39 -7.01 14.95 -23.69
CA VAL A 39 -6.19 13.94 -24.41
C VAL A 39 -6.67 13.69 -25.84
N GLN A 40 -7.94 13.97 -26.13
CA GLN A 40 -8.48 13.94 -27.49
C GLN A 40 -9.25 15.24 -27.76
N SER A 41 -9.27 15.68 -29.01
CA SER A 41 -10.06 16.84 -29.46
C SER A 41 -10.65 16.59 -30.85
N TYR A 42 -11.82 17.17 -31.11
CA TYR A 42 -12.47 17.21 -32.40
C TYR A 42 -12.75 18.67 -32.75
N ILE A 43 -12.10 19.17 -33.79
CA ILE A 43 -12.11 20.57 -34.23
C ILE A 43 -12.06 20.56 -35.76
N CYS A 44 -12.90 21.34 -36.44
CA CYS A 44 -12.92 21.42 -37.92
C CYS A 44 -12.94 20.02 -38.58
N GLU A 45 -13.93 19.21 -38.21
CA GLU A 45 -14.10 17.80 -38.63
C GLU A 45 -12.93 16.83 -38.39
N LYS A 46 -11.86 17.25 -37.72
CA LYS A 46 -10.65 16.46 -37.48
C LYS A 46 -10.61 15.92 -36.05
N LEU A 47 -10.65 14.59 -35.91
CA LEU A 47 -10.42 13.90 -34.64
C LEU A 47 -8.92 13.75 -34.35
N CYS A 48 -8.40 14.57 -33.44
CA CYS A 48 -7.01 14.56 -32.98
C CYS A 48 -6.87 13.76 -31.68
N LYS A 49 -6.17 12.62 -31.72
CA LYS A 49 -5.78 11.80 -30.54
C LYS A 49 -4.45 12.21 -29.89
N VAL A 50 -3.74 13.15 -30.52
CA VAL A 50 -2.60 13.89 -29.98
C VAL A 50 -3.03 15.35 -29.98
N LEU A 51 -2.63 16.14 -28.98
CA LEU A 51 -3.03 17.54 -28.90
C LEU A 51 -2.52 18.31 -30.14
N PRO A 52 -3.39 18.99 -30.91
CA PRO A 52 -2.96 19.86 -32.00
C PRO A 52 -2.26 21.11 -31.46
N THR A 53 -1.47 21.73 -32.32
CA THR A 53 -0.93 23.08 -32.14
C THR A 53 -1.91 24.10 -32.74
N LEU A 54 -1.80 25.38 -32.40
CA LEU A 54 -2.65 26.42 -33.03
C LEU A 54 -2.48 26.47 -34.56
N ALA A 55 -1.30 26.10 -35.09
CA ALA A 55 -1.03 26.02 -36.53
C ALA A 55 -1.78 24.87 -37.25
N ASP A 56 -2.28 23.86 -36.52
CA ASP A 56 -3.04 22.73 -37.09
C ASP A 56 -4.54 23.05 -37.24
N ILE A 57 -4.97 24.26 -36.85
CA ILE A 57 -6.37 24.70 -36.77
C ILE A 57 -6.50 26.02 -37.55
N PRO A 58 -7.57 26.24 -38.34
CA PRO A 58 -7.84 27.55 -38.96
C PRO A 58 -7.83 28.68 -37.93
N GLN A 59 -6.99 29.70 -38.14
CA GLN A 59 -6.65 30.73 -37.13
C GLN A 59 -7.88 31.39 -36.48
N HIS A 60 -8.93 31.65 -37.26
CA HIS A 60 -10.19 32.22 -36.75
C HIS A 60 -10.87 31.29 -35.73
N VAL A 61 -10.99 30.00 -36.04
CA VAL A 61 -11.60 28.99 -35.16
C VAL A 61 -10.71 28.75 -33.94
N GLY A 62 -9.38 28.69 -34.12
CA GLY A 62 -8.42 28.59 -33.01
C GLY A 62 -8.56 29.75 -32.00
N ASN A 63 -8.72 30.99 -32.48
CA ASN A 63 -8.95 32.15 -31.65
C ASN A 63 -10.32 32.09 -30.91
N LEU A 64 -11.37 31.58 -31.57
CA LEU A 64 -12.68 31.37 -30.92
C LEU A 64 -12.63 30.28 -29.84
N VAL A 65 -11.94 29.17 -30.07
CA VAL A 65 -11.77 28.07 -29.10
C VAL A 65 -10.99 28.54 -27.87
N THR A 66 -9.85 29.20 -28.08
CA THR A 66 -8.99 29.67 -26.99
C THR A 66 -9.65 30.77 -26.15
N MET A 67 -10.32 31.74 -26.79
CA MET A 67 -11.08 32.77 -26.10
C MET A 67 -12.29 32.17 -25.36
N GLY A 68 -13.07 31.31 -26.02
CA GLY A 68 -14.25 30.68 -25.43
C GLY A 68 -13.94 29.81 -24.22
N ILE A 69 -12.82 29.08 -24.24
CA ILE A 69 -12.35 28.31 -23.08
C ILE A 69 -11.88 29.23 -21.94
N SER A 70 -11.09 30.27 -22.26
CA SER A 70 -10.46 31.14 -21.25
C SER A 70 -11.47 32.02 -20.51
N VAL A 71 -12.46 32.55 -21.24
CA VAL A 71 -13.55 33.41 -20.74
C VAL A 71 -14.64 32.61 -20.03
N ASN A 72 -15.09 31.48 -20.60
CA ASN A 72 -16.15 30.67 -20.00
C ASN A 72 -15.64 29.73 -18.89
N SER A 73 -14.42 29.92 -18.38
CA SER A 73 -13.88 29.16 -17.24
C SER A 73 -13.72 30.07 -16.04
N ALA A 74 -14.19 29.63 -14.88
CA ALA A 74 -14.19 30.46 -13.66
C ALA A 74 -12.79 31.00 -13.34
N TYR A 75 -12.72 32.25 -12.87
CA TYR A 75 -11.45 32.89 -12.48
C TYR A 75 -10.78 32.21 -11.28
N THR A 76 -11.54 31.46 -10.48
CA THR A 76 -11.03 30.59 -9.41
C THR A 76 -10.33 29.33 -9.94
N SER A 77 -10.60 28.93 -11.18
CA SER A 77 -9.93 27.80 -11.85
C SER A 77 -8.64 28.27 -12.52
N ASN A 78 -7.49 27.78 -12.01
CA ASN A 78 -6.15 28.20 -12.43
C ASN A 78 -5.15 27.03 -12.45
N ILE A 79 -4.14 27.17 -13.30
CA ILE A 79 -2.99 26.26 -13.39
C ILE A 79 -1.76 26.99 -12.86
N MET A 80 -1.25 26.55 -11.73
CA MET A 80 -0.02 27.07 -11.14
C MET A 80 1.16 26.18 -11.53
N PRO A 81 2.38 26.74 -11.68
CA PRO A 81 3.59 25.92 -11.80
C PRO A 81 3.76 25.04 -10.54
N GLY A 82 4.44 23.90 -10.70
CA GLY A 82 4.86 23.08 -9.55
C GLY A 82 5.89 23.80 -8.68
N GLN A 83 6.11 23.31 -7.46
CA GLN A 83 7.09 23.91 -6.54
C GLN A 83 8.52 23.75 -7.07
N ASN A 84 8.83 22.60 -7.68
CA ASN A 84 10.08 22.36 -8.38
C ASN A 84 9.85 22.34 -9.91
N PRO A 85 10.87 22.64 -10.74
CA PRO A 85 10.75 22.63 -12.21
C PRO A 85 10.37 21.26 -12.81
N THR A 86 10.60 20.17 -12.07
CA THR A 86 10.25 18.80 -12.43
C THR A 86 8.83 18.39 -12.02
N ASP A 87 8.16 19.17 -11.18
CA ASP A 87 6.85 18.82 -10.64
C ASP A 87 5.74 19.13 -11.66
N LEU A 88 4.68 18.33 -11.61
CA LEU A 88 3.50 18.56 -12.45
C LEU A 88 2.80 19.88 -12.04
N PRO A 89 2.32 20.69 -12.99
CA PRO A 89 1.49 21.86 -12.71
C PRO A 89 0.28 21.55 -11.81
N ILE A 90 0.07 22.41 -10.81
CA ILE A 90 -0.98 22.28 -9.80
C ILE A 90 -2.28 22.88 -10.36
N GLN A 91 -3.38 22.13 -10.26
CA GLN A 91 -4.71 22.60 -10.65
C GLN A 91 -5.49 23.07 -9.42
N VAL A 92 -5.86 24.35 -9.39
CA VAL A 92 -6.69 24.97 -8.35
C VAL A 92 -8.07 25.26 -8.93
N GLY A 93 -9.14 24.99 -8.18
CA GLY A 93 -10.52 25.15 -8.67
C GLY A 93 -11.07 23.88 -9.33
N ASN A 94 -11.94 24.03 -10.35
CA ASN A 94 -12.55 22.88 -11.01
C ASN A 94 -11.56 22.21 -11.96
N LYS A 95 -11.17 20.96 -11.65
CA LYS A 95 -10.20 20.20 -12.45
C LYS A 95 -10.59 20.08 -13.93
N THR A 96 -11.89 20.01 -14.25
CA THR A 96 -12.37 19.95 -15.65
C THR A 96 -12.06 21.25 -16.39
N GLU A 97 -12.23 22.40 -15.75
CA GLU A 97 -11.88 23.70 -16.33
C GLU A 97 -10.36 23.86 -16.43
N CYS A 98 -9.62 23.41 -15.42
CA CYS A 98 -8.16 23.40 -15.45
C CYS A 98 -7.61 22.48 -16.56
N ALA A 99 -8.33 21.42 -16.96
CA ALA A 99 -7.98 20.62 -18.13
C ALA A 99 -8.14 21.42 -19.44
N LEU A 100 -9.22 22.20 -19.55
CA LEU A 100 -9.49 23.07 -20.71
C LEU A 100 -8.48 24.23 -20.80
N LEU A 101 -8.18 24.91 -19.68
CA LEU A 101 -7.13 25.93 -19.64
C LEU A 101 -5.75 25.36 -19.99
N GLY A 102 -5.50 24.10 -19.60
CA GLY A 102 -4.27 23.38 -19.95
C GLY A 102 -4.20 23.02 -21.44
N PHE A 103 -5.37 22.81 -22.07
CA PHE A 103 -5.46 22.66 -23.52
C PHE A 103 -5.18 23.98 -24.26
N VAL A 104 -5.62 25.13 -23.73
CA VAL A 104 -5.25 26.45 -24.29
C VAL A 104 -3.73 26.70 -24.18
N GLN A 105 -3.11 26.33 -23.06
CA GLN A 105 -1.64 26.33 -22.93
C GLN A 105 -0.97 25.36 -23.92
N GLY A 106 -1.54 24.17 -24.13
CA GLY A 106 -1.05 23.18 -25.08
C GLY A 106 -1.11 23.64 -26.55
N LEU A 107 -2.10 24.47 -26.90
CA LEU A 107 -2.18 25.16 -28.20
C LEU A 107 -1.10 26.25 -28.37
N GLY A 108 -0.35 26.58 -27.32
CA GLY A 108 0.67 27.63 -27.31
C GLY A 108 0.19 29.00 -26.84
N VAL A 109 -1.04 29.11 -26.33
CA VAL A 109 -1.67 30.39 -25.94
C VAL A 109 -1.70 30.54 -24.42
N LYS A 110 -1.28 31.71 -23.92
CA LYS A 110 -1.39 32.06 -22.50
C LYS A 110 -2.82 32.51 -22.19
N TYR A 111 -3.64 31.63 -21.61
CA TYR A 111 -5.01 31.95 -21.22
C TYR A 111 -5.11 33.19 -20.31
N GLN A 112 -4.07 33.47 -19.51
CA GLN A 112 -4.06 34.60 -18.60
C GLN A 112 -4.11 35.94 -19.36
N SER A 113 -3.40 36.07 -20.48
CA SER A 113 -3.43 37.30 -21.28
C SER A 113 -4.85 37.61 -21.82
N ILE A 114 -5.62 36.58 -22.19
CA ILE A 114 -7.02 36.73 -22.59
C ILE A 114 -7.89 37.18 -21.39
N ARG A 115 -7.61 36.66 -20.19
CA ARG A 115 -8.28 37.05 -18.94
C ARG A 115 -7.91 38.46 -18.46
N ASP A 116 -6.70 38.92 -18.75
CA ASP A 116 -6.22 40.27 -18.44
C ASP A 116 -6.85 41.31 -19.41
N GLU A 117 -7.09 40.94 -20.67
CA GLU A 117 -7.82 41.75 -21.66
C GLU A 117 -9.34 41.79 -21.45
N ILE A 118 -9.92 40.71 -20.92
CA ILE A 118 -11.37 40.57 -20.67
C ILE A 118 -11.60 40.19 -19.20
N PRO A 119 -11.37 41.12 -18.25
CA PRO A 119 -11.56 40.87 -16.82
C PRO A 119 -13.04 40.61 -16.44
N GLU A 120 -13.26 40.10 -15.23
CA GLU A 120 -14.56 39.60 -14.76
C GLU A 120 -15.65 40.70 -14.65
N ASP A 121 -15.27 41.95 -14.38
CA ASP A 121 -16.16 43.12 -14.40
C ASP A 121 -16.71 43.44 -15.81
N ARG A 122 -16.07 42.91 -16.85
CA ARG A 122 -16.48 43.05 -18.25
C ARG A 122 -17.56 42.05 -18.65
N PHE A 123 -17.96 41.12 -17.77
CA PHE A 123 -18.97 40.09 -18.05
C PHE A 123 -20.39 40.63 -17.84
N THR A 124 -21.24 40.55 -18.87
CA THR A 124 -22.64 41.00 -18.79
C THR A 124 -23.51 40.03 -17.97
N ARG A 125 -23.29 38.72 -18.15
CA ARG A 125 -24.04 37.66 -17.45
C ARG A 125 -23.19 36.39 -17.37
N VAL A 126 -23.21 35.72 -16.22
CA VAL A 126 -22.58 34.40 -16.03
C VAL A 126 -23.64 33.40 -15.59
N TYR A 127 -23.85 32.38 -16.41
CA TYR A 127 -24.73 31.25 -16.18
C TYR A 127 -23.92 30.10 -15.57
N THR A 128 -23.88 30.03 -14.24
CA THR A 128 -23.11 29.04 -13.47
C THR A 128 -23.55 27.58 -13.73
N PHE A 129 -22.68 26.58 -13.52
CA PHE A 129 -23.06 25.19 -13.83
C PHE A 129 -24.29 24.72 -13.04
N ASN A 130 -25.30 24.23 -13.75
CA ASN A 130 -26.53 23.66 -13.17
C ASN A 130 -26.70 22.21 -13.64
N SER A 131 -26.90 21.28 -12.69
CA SER A 131 -26.96 19.83 -12.90
C SER A 131 -28.09 19.35 -13.81
N VAL A 132 -29.17 20.13 -13.96
CA VAL A 132 -30.28 19.81 -14.88
C VAL A 132 -29.88 20.09 -16.32
N ARG A 133 -29.32 21.28 -16.61
CA ARG A 133 -28.86 21.66 -17.96
C ARG A 133 -27.50 21.06 -18.34
N LYS A 134 -26.68 20.67 -17.35
CA LYS A 134 -25.29 20.18 -17.48
C LYS A 134 -24.38 21.06 -18.35
N SER A 135 -24.62 22.37 -18.31
CA SER A 135 -23.89 23.40 -19.03
C SER A 135 -23.70 24.66 -18.19
N MET A 136 -22.73 25.48 -18.60
CA MET A 136 -22.50 26.84 -18.10
C MET A 136 -22.08 27.76 -19.26
N GLY A 137 -22.38 29.04 -19.14
CA GLY A 137 -22.05 30.02 -20.17
C GLY A 137 -21.74 31.41 -19.63
N THR A 138 -20.95 32.18 -20.37
CA THR A 138 -20.54 33.55 -20.04
C THR A 138 -20.84 34.45 -21.23
N VAL A 139 -21.50 35.58 -20.96
CA VAL A 139 -21.81 36.62 -21.93
C VAL A 139 -20.82 37.77 -21.78
N ILE A 140 -20.20 38.17 -22.90
CA ILE A 140 -19.30 39.32 -22.98
C ILE A 140 -19.77 40.33 -24.04
N PRO A 141 -19.52 41.64 -23.86
CA PRO A 141 -19.76 42.63 -24.91
C PRO A 141 -18.76 42.47 -26.07
N ARG A 142 -19.20 42.73 -27.31
CA ARG A 142 -18.35 42.72 -28.51
C ARG A 142 -17.80 44.14 -28.80
N PRO A 143 -16.56 44.27 -29.31
CA PRO A 143 -15.99 45.59 -29.67
C PRO A 143 -16.81 46.37 -30.72
N ASN A 144 -17.50 45.66 -31.62
CA ASN A 144 -18.29 46.25 -32.71
C ASN A 144 -19.77 46.48 -32.31
N GLY A 145 -20.08 46.45 -31.01
CA GLY A 145 -21.46 46.44 -30.49
C GLY A 145 -22.07 45.04 -30.45
N GLY A 146 -23.08 44.88 -29.57
CA GLY A 146 -23.73 43.60 -29.29
C GLY A 146 -22.94 42.72 -28.32
N PHE A 147 -23.30 41.44 -28.25
CA PHE A 147 -22.85 40.50 -27.22
C PHE A 147 -22.41 39.17 -27.84
N ARG A 148 -21.52 38.45 -27.15
CA ARG A 148 -21.12 37.07 -27.45
C ARG A 148 -21.34 36.20 -26.23
N LEU A 149 -22.15 35.15 -26.39
CA LEU A 149 -22.27 34.05 -25.44
C LEU A 149 -21.23 32.99 -25.78
N TYR A 150 -20.40 32.61 -24.81
CA TYR A 150 -19.70 31.33 -24.83
C TYR A 150 -20.43 30.33 -23.92
N THR A 151 -20.49 29.07 -24.31
CA THR A 151 -21.10 28.00 -23.51
C THR A 151 -20.29 26.71 -23.58
N LYS A 152 -20.30 25.94 -22.50
CA LYS A 152 -19.64 24.64 -22.41
C LYS A 152 -20.44 23.70 -21.52
N GLY A 153 -20.39 22.42 -21.83
CA GLY A 153 -21.16 21.41 -21.11
C GLY A 153 -20.93 20.00 -21.62
N ALA A 154 -21.75 19.08 -21.15
CA ALA A 154 -21.75 17.70 -21.64
C ALA A 154 -22.03 17.68 -23.16
N SER A 155 -21.17 17.02 -23.93
CA SER A 155 -21.19 17.12 -25.39
C SER A 155 -22.54 16.72 -25.99
N GLU A 156 -23.16 15.65 -25.50
CA GLU A 156 -24.44 15.12 -25.96
C GLU A 156 -25.64 16.06 -25.73
N ILE A 157 -25.48 17.08 -24.88
CA ILE A 157 -26.47 18.13 -24.64
C ILE A 157 -26.17 19.38 -25.46
N ILE A 158 -24.90 19.81 -25.52
CA ILE A 158 -24.49 20.97 -26.32
C ILE A 158 -24.73 20.72 -27.82
N MET A 159 -24.43 19.53 -28.34
CA MET A 159 -24.66 19.19 -29.76
C MET A 159 -26.12 19.42 -30.18
N LYS A 160 -27.08 19.02 -29.36
CA LYS A 160 -28.53 19.18 -29.62
C LYS A 160 -29.00 20.63 -29.62
N LYS A 161 -28.21 21.54 -29.04
CA LYS A 161 -28.44 22.99 -29.00
C LYS A 161 -27.68 23.73 -30.09
N CYS A 162 -26.79 23.07 -30.83
CA CYS A 162 -26.04 23.67 -31.93
C CYS A 162 -26.80 23.59 -33.25
N ALA A 163 -26.89 24.71 -33.98
CA ALA A 163 -27.44 24.80 -35.33
C ALA A 163 -26.35 24.94 -36.41
N PHE A 164 -25.10 25.23 -36.01
CA PHE A 164 -23.95 25.41 -36.89
C PHE A 164 -22.70 24.72 -36.36
N ILE A 165 -21.77 24.41 -37.25
CA ILE A 165 -20.46 23.81 -36.96
C ILE A 165 -19.43 24.34 -37.97
N TYR A 166 -18.14 24.28 -37.62
CA TYR A 166 -17.06 24.53 -38.57
C TYR A 166 -16.59 23.24 -39.26
N GLY A 167 -16.60 23.25 -40.59
CA GLY A 167 -16.07 22.19 -41.46
C GLY A 167 -14.54 22.15 -41.51
N HIS A 168 -13.99 21.25 -42.32
CA HIS A 168 -12.54 20.99 -42.41
C HIS A 168 -11.66 22.23 -42.67
N GLU A 169 -12.11 23.14 -43.54
CA GLU A 169 -11.35 24.36 -43.89
C GLU A 169 -11.63 25.55 -42.95
N GLY A 170 -12.41 25.35 -41.87
CA GLY A 170 -12.93 26.45 -41.04
C GLY A 170 -14.11 27.18 -41.70
N THR A 171 -14.74 26.56 -42.70
CA THR A 171 -16.00 26.98 -43.32
C THR A 171 -17.16 26.81 -42.34
N LEU A 172 -18.07 27.78 -42.28
CA LEU A 172 -19.26 27.71 -41.43
C LEU A 172 -20.37 26.93 -42.13
N GLU A 173 -20.85 25.86 -41.50
CA GLU A 173 -21.83 24.93 -42.07
C GLU A 173 -23.06 24.76 -41.17
N LYS A 174 -24.22 24.47 -41.78
CA LYS A 174 -25.44 24.15 -41.05
C LYS A 174 -25.34 22.75 -40.45
N PHE A 175 -25.45 22.66 -39.13
CA PHE A 175 -25.31 21.41 -38.40
C PHE A 175 -26.65 20.66 -38.34
N THR A 176 -26.93 19.86 -39.37
CA THR A 176 -28.17 19.09 -39.49
C THR A 176 -28.28 18.01 -38.40
N ARG A 177 -29.51 17.52 -38.15
CA ARG A 177 -29.72 16.43 -37.17
C ARG A 177 -28.94 15.16 -37.53
N ASP A 178 -28.81 14.84 -38.81
CA ASP A 178 -28.03 13.67 -39.25
C ASP A 178 -26.53 13.85 -38.96
N MET A 179 -25.98 15.07 -39.11
CA MET A 179 -24.60 15.38 -38.72
C MET A 179 -24.41 15.34 -37.20
N GLN A 180 -25.40 15.80 -36.42
CA GLN A 180 -25.38 15.72 -34.95
C GLN A 180 -25.35 14.26 -34.48
N ASP A 181 -26.26 13.43 -34.99
CA ASP A 181 -26.35 12.01 -34.66
C ASP A 181 -25.10 11.23 -35.10
N ARG A 182 -24.55 11.54 -36.28
CA ARG A 182 -23.29 10.97 -36.77
C ARG A 182 -22.13 11.30 -35.82
N LEU A 183 -21.96 12.57 -35.45
CA LEU A 183 -20.89 13.02 -34.56
C LEU A 183 -21.03 12.42 -33.14
N ILE A 184 -22.27 12.24 -32.66
CA ILE A 184 -22.50 11.52 -31.39
C ILE A 184 -22.00 10.08 -31.47
N ARG A 185 -22.37 9.32 -32.52
CA ARG A 185 -22.03 7.89 -32.65
C ARG A 185 -20.57 7.63 -33.07
N GLU A 186 -19.99 8.48 -33.90
CA GLU A 186 -18.64 8.28 -34.46
C GLU A 186 -17.53 8.94 -33.62
N VAL A 187 -17.87 9.92 -32.77
CA VAL A 187 -16.87 10.68 -31.99
C VAL A 187 -17.16 10.61 -30.48
N ILE A 188 -18.35 11.03 -30.04
CA ILE A 188 -18.65 11.18 -28.60
C ILE A 188 -18.78 9.81 -27.90
N GLU A 189 -19.51 8.87 -28.50
CA GLU A 189 -19.67 7.51 -27.96
C GLU A 189 -18.33 6.76 -27.86
N PRO A 190 -17.46 6.72 -28.91
CA PRO A 190 -16.11 6.16 -28.80
C PRO A 190 -15.24 6.82 -27.73
N MET A 191 -15.24 8.15 -27.62
CA MET A 191 -14.54 8.85 -26.53
C MET A 191 -15.04 8.43 -25.14
N ALA A 192 -16.35 8.30 -24.96
CA ALA A 192 -16.94 7.86 -23.70
C ALA A 192 -16.66 6.37 -23.41
N CYS A 193 -16.58 5.51 -24.43
CA CYS A 193 -16.15 4.12 -24.34
C CYS A 193 -14.67 3.99 -23.94
N ASP A 194 -13.80 4.86 -24.48
CA ASP A 194 -12.40 5.04 -24.05
C ASP A 194 -12.28 5.59 -22.61
N GLY A 195 -13.40 5.90 -21.95
CA GLY A 195 -13.46 6.34 -20.56
C GLY A 195 -13.31 7.85 -20.37
N LEU A 196 -13.26 8.62 -21.46
CA LEU A 196 -13.05 10.07 -21.45
C LEU A 196 -14.34 10.81 -21.05
N ARG A 197 -14.18 11.91 -20.31
CA ARG A 197 -15.24 12.90 -20.07
C ARG A 197 -15.31 13.84 -21.27
N THR A 198 -16.34 13.67 -22.09
CA THR A 198 -16.57 14.49 -23.29
C THR A 198 -17.24 15.82 -22.95
N ILE A 199 -16.52 16.92 -23.17
CA ILE A 199 -17.03 18.29 -23.02
C ILE A 199 -17.05 18.95 -24.40
N SER A 200 -18.11 19.68 -24.72
CA SER A 200 -18.16 20.53 -25.91
C SER A 200 -18.13 22.00 -25.53
N VAL A 201 -17.51 22.81 -26.38
CA VAL A 201 -17.51 24.28 -26.32
C VAL A 201 -18.22 24.81 -27.57
N ALA A 202 -19.11 25.76 -27.37
CA ALA A 202 -19.87 26.42 -28.41
C ALA A 202 -20.00 27.92 -28.11
N TYR A 203 -20.42 28.70 -29.10
CA TYR A 203 -20.70 30.13 -28.92
C TYR A 203 -21.92 30.57 -29.71
N ARG A 204 -22.44 31.76 -29.40
CA ARG A 204 -23.48 32.43 -30.16
C ARG A 204 -23.31 33.95 -30.08
N ASP A 205 -23.59 34.61 -31.18
CA ASP A 205 -23.38 36.04 -31.35
C ASP A 205 -24.70 36.78 -31.50
N PHE A 206 -24.82 37.91 -30.81
CA PHE A 206 -25.95 38.82 -30.85
C PHE A 206 -25.44 40.17 -31.36
N VAL A 207 -25.96 40.65 -32.49
CA VAL A 207 -25.43 41.84 -33.19
C VAL A 207 -26.49 42.89 -33.48
N PRO A 208 -26.17 44.19 -33.30
CA PRO A 208 -26.99 45.26 -33.82
C PRO A 208 -26.88 45.31 -35.36
N GLY A 209 -28.00 45.45 -36.05
CA GLY A 209 -28.04 45.48 -37.52
C GLY A 209 -27.92 44.10 -38.20
N LYS A 210 -27.44 44.08 -39.45
CA LYS A 210 -27.55 42.92 -40.35
C LYS A 210 -26.72 41.72 -39.89
N ALA A 211 -27.38 40.77 -39.22
CA ALA A 211 -26.79 39.53 -38.74
C ALA A 211 -26.35 38.58 -39.88
N ALA A 212 -25.22 37.89 -39.67
CA ALA A 212 -24.82 36.72 -40.46
C ALA A 212 -25.68 35.49 -40.12
N ILE A 213 -25.51 34.39 -40.87
CA ILE A 213 -26.38 33.20 -40.78
C ILE A 213 -26.39 32.52 -39.40
N ASN A 214 -25.31 32.65 -38.63
CA ASN A 214 -25.13 32.12 -37.28
C ASN A 214 -25.21 33.19 -36.17
N GLU A 215 -25.51 34.44 -36.53
CA GLU A 215 -25.69 35.55 -35.59
C GLU A 215 -27.19 35.84 -35.39
N VAL A 216 -27.52 36.45 -34.26
CA VAL A 216 -28.88 36.89 -33.94
C VAL A 216 -28.93 38.41 -34.04
N HIS A 217 -29.86 38.92 -34.83
CA HIS A 217 -30.13 40.37 -34.86
C HIS A 217 -30.80 40.79 -33.54
N ILE A 218 -30.31 41.88 -32.94
CA ILE A 218 -30.88 42.48 -31.73
C ILE A 218 -31.07 43.99 -31.89
N ASP A 219 -32.23 44.49 -31.47
CA ASP A 219 -32.56 45.92 -31.41
C ASP A 219 -32.25 46.55 -30.03
N GLY A 220 -31.99 45.73 -29.02
CA GLY A 220 -31.68 46.12 -27.64
C GLY A 220 -31.04 44.97 -26.86
N GLU A 221 -30.90 45.10 -25.54
CA GLU A 221 -30.38 43.99 -24.72
C GLU A 221 -31.33 42.78 -24.75
N PRO A 222 -30.83 41.55 -25.02
CA PRO A 222 -31.60 40.33 -24.88
C PRO A 222 -32.12 40.13 -23.45
N ASN A 223 -33.27 39.45 -23.32
CA ASN A 223 -33.73 39.00 -22.01
C ASN A 223 -32.80 37.89 -21.47
N TRP A 224 -31.86 38.27 -20.62
CA TRP A 224 -30.88 37.35 -20.03
C TRP A 224 -31.47 36.32 -19.06
N ASP A 225 -32.74 36.45 -18.66
CA ASP A 225 -33.42 35.47 -17.82
C ASP A 225 -34.12 34.36 -18.63
N ASP A 226 -34.30 34.54 -19.94
CA ASP A 226 -34.73 33.48 -20.88
C ASP A 226 -33.52 32.61 -21.30
N GLU A 227 -33.01 31.82 -20.34
CA GLU A 227 -31.83 30.98 -20.55
C GLU A 227 -31.99 29.98 -21.70
N GLU A 228 -33.21 29.48 -21.93
CA GLU A 228 -33.47 28.43 -22.91
C GLU A 228 -33.35 28.96 -24.34
N ASN A 229 -33.91 30.15 -24.61
CA ASN A 229 -33.76 30.82 -25.88
C ASN A 229 -32.31 31.27 -26.09
N ILE A 230 -31.67 31.90 -25.09
CA ILE A 230 -30.28 32.38 -25.16
C ILE A 230 -29.31 31.23 -25.47
N MET A 231 -29.47 30.05 -24.83
CA MET A 231 -28.62 28.87 -25.06
C MET A 231 -29.06 27.96 -26.23
N SER A 232 -30.01 28.38 -27.08
CA SER A 232 -30.37 27.66 -28.32
C SER A 232 -29.50 28.09 -29.52
N ASN A 233 -29.67 27.45 -30.69
CA ASN A 233 -29.08 27.85 -31.99
C ASN A 233 -27.59 28.23 -31.95
N LEU A 234 -26.79 27.44 -31.23
CA LEU A 234 -25.37 27.68 -31.01
C LEU A 234 -24.52 27.30 -32.24
N THR A 235 -23.31 27.84 -32.33
CA THR A 235 -22.25 27.34 -33.23
C THR A 235 -21.27 26.47 -32.44
N CYS A 236 -21.16 25.19 -32.80
CA CYS A 236 -20.22 24.26 -32.20
C CYS A 236 -18.78 24.61 -32.61
N LEU A 237 -17.89 24.78 -31.62
CA LEU A 237 -16.47 25.03 -31.86
C LEU A 237 -15.66 23.73 -31.78
N CYS A 238 -15.85 22.96 -30.70
CA CYS A 238 -15.11 21.73 -30.50
C CYS A 238 -15.82 20.73 -29.56
N VAL A 239 -15.35 19.48 -29.63
CA VAL A 239 -15.50 18.48 -28.56
C VAL A 239 -14.11 18.11 -28.05
N VAL A 240 -13.96 17.94 -26.75
CA VAL A 240 -12.72 17.47 -26.13
C VAL A 240 -12.99 16.30 -25.20
N GLY A 241 -12.14 15.27 -25.29
CA GLY A 241 -12.10 14.14 -24.38
C GLY A 241 -11.09 14.41 -23.26
N ILE A 242 -11.58 14.52 -22.03
CA ILE A 242 -10.79 14.78 -20.83
C ILE A 242 -10.64 13.49 -20.01
N GLU A 243 -9.42 13.13 -19.63
CA GLU A 243 -9.19 12.06 -18.65
C GLU A 243 -8.24 12.48 -17.53
N ASP A 244 -8.20 11.66 -16.49
CA ASP A 244 -7.15 11.67 -15.46
C ASP A 244 -6.09 10.63 -15.88
N PRO A 245 -4.93 11.05 -16.39
CA PRO A 245 -3.98 10.15 -17.05
C PRO A 245 -3.27 9.26 -16.03
N VAL A 246 -2.93 8.06 -16.50
CA VAL A 246 -2.12 7.08 -15.75
C VAL A 246 -0.70 7.64 -15.56
N ARG A 247 -0.12 7.44 -14.37
CA ARG A 247 1.28 7.84 -14.11
C ARG A 247 2.23 7.00 -14.99
N PRO A 248 3.23 7.59 -15.68
CA PRO A 248 4.06 6.87 -16.67
C PRO A 248 4.74 5.58 -16.16
N GLU A 249 5.07 5.53 -14.87
CA GLU A 249 5.75 4.43 -14.19
C GLU A 249 4.83 3.29 -13.72
N VAL A 250 3.52 3.55 -13.57
CA VAL A 250 2.53 2.59 -13.07
C VAL A 250 2.45 1.30 -13.91
N PRO A 251 2.40 1.33 -15.26
CA PRO A 251 2.34 0.11 -16.07
C PRO A 251 3.53 -0.84 -15.87
N ASP A 252 4.74 -0.31 -15.68
CA ASP A 252 5.92 -1.14 -15.41
C ASP A 252 5.98 -1.63 -13.96
N ALA A 253 5.56 -0.81 -13.00
CA ALA A 253 5.45 -1.21 -11.60
C ALA A 253 4.41 -2.35 -11.42
N ILE A 254 3.26 -2.27 -12.09
CA ILE A 254 2.25 -3.35 -12.12
C ILE A 254 2.80 -4.62 -12.78
N ARG A 255 3.52 -4.49 -13.90
CA ARG A 255 4.20 -5.62 -14.55
C ARG A 255 5.19 -6.32 -13.61
N LYS A 256 5.97 -5.54 -12.83
CA LYS A 256 6.89 -6.06 -11.80
C LYS A 256 6.15 -6.80 -10.68
N CYS A 257 5.06 -6.23 -10.15
CA CYS A 257 4.21 -6.91 -9.15
C CYS A 257 3.63 -8.23 -9.68
N GLN A 258 3.05 -8.23 -10.88
CA GLN A 258 2.48 -9.42 -11.50
C GLN A 258 3.55 -10.50 -11.75
N ARG A 259 4.76 -10.13 -12.20
CA ARG A 259 5.89 -11.07 -12.34
C ARG A 259 6.34 -11.65 -10.99
N ALA A 260 6.28 -10.87 -9.92
CA ALA A 260 6.56 -11.30 -8.55
C ALA A 260 5.44 -12.18 -7.93
N GLY A 261 4.40 -12.51 -8.69
CA GLY A 261 3.27 -13.34 -8.26
C GLY A 261 2.17 -12.58 -7.51
N ILE A 262 2.13 -11.24 -7.61
CA ILE A 262 1.17 -10.39 -6.91
C ILE A 262 0.05 -9.96 -7.88
N THR A 263 -1.20 -10.27 -7.52
CA THR A 263 -2.37 -9.89 -8.32
C THR A 263 -2.85 -8.49 -7.95
N VAL A 264 -2.56 -7.51 -8.80
CA VAL A 264 -3.09 -6.15 -8.68
C VAL A 264 -4.57 -6.13 -9.14
N ARG A 265 -5.42 -5.47 -8.35
CA ARG A 265 -6.86 -5.26 -8.60
C ARG A 265 -7.19 -3.79 -8.44
N MET A 266 -8.02 -3.23 -9.31
CA MET A 266 -8.55 -1.88 -9.17
C MET A 266 -9.89 -1.92 -8.42
N VAL A 267 -10.05 -1.06 -7.43
CA VAL A 267 -11.29 -0.91 -6.65
C VAL A 267 -11.62 0.56 -6.54
N THR A 268 -12.63 1.04 -7.27
CA THR A 268 -12.88 2.48 -7.43
C THR A 268 -14.37 2.84 -7.49
N GLY A 269 -14.70 4.06 -7.04
CA GLY A 269 -16.02 4.66 -7.19
C GLY A 269 -16.36 5.10 -8.62
N ASP A 270 -15.39 5.12 -9.54
CA ASP A 270 -15.59 5.53 -10.93
C ASP A 270 -16.49 4.58 -11.75
N ASN A 271 -16.97 5.08 -12.89
CA ASN A 271 -17.82 4.32 -13.81
C ASN A 271 -17.07 3.15 -14.47
N ILE A 272 -17.78 2.07 -14.79
CA ILE A 272 -17.22 0.82 -15.31
C ILE A 272 -16.38 0.97 -16.59
N ASN A 273 -16.78 1.86 -17.51
CA ASN A 273 -16.04 2.10 -18.75
C ASN A 273 -14.70 2.80 -18.49
N THR A 274 -14.68 3.86 -17.67
CA THR A 274 -13.46 4.54 -17.23
C THR A 274 -12.54 3.59 -16.47
N ALA A 275 -13.07 2.82 -15.51
CA ALA A 275 -12.30 1.84 -14.76
C ALA A 275 -11.70 0.75 -15.69
N ARG A 276 -12.44 0.24 -16.68
CA ARG A 276 -11.96 -0.71 -17.69
C ARG A 276 -10.86 -0.13 -18.58
N SER A 277 -11.01 1.11 -19.04
CA SER A 277 -10.01 1.81 -19.86
C SER A 277 -8.71 2.00 -19.10
N ILE A 278 -8.77 2.58 -17.90
CA ILE A 278 -7.59 2.79 -17.05
C ILE A 278 -6.95 1.46 -16.66
N ALA A 279 -7.73 0.42 -16.29
CA ALA A 279 -7.18 -0.88 -15.94
C ALA A 279 -6.49 -1.59 -17.12
N SER A 280 -6.96 -1.35 -18.36
CA SER A 280 -6.27 -1.80 -19.59
C SER A 280 -4.97 -1.02 -19.82
N LYS A 281 -5.00 0.31 -19.73
CA LYS A 281 -3.80 1.18 -19.86
C LYS A 281 -2.71 0.83 -18.82
N CYS A 282 -3.12 0.51 -17.59
CA CYS A 282 -2.25 0.07 -16.49
C CYS A 282 -1.71 -1.37 -16.63
N GLY A 283 -2.23 -2.19 -17.56
CA GLY A 283 -1.87 -3.61 -17.65
C GLY A 283 -2.43 -4.49 -16.52
N ILE A 284 -3.46 -4.02 -15.80
CA ILE A 284 -4.23 -4.84 -14.83
C ILE A 284 -5.11 -5.84 -15.60
N LEU A 285 -5.71 -5.38 -16.69
CA LEU A 285 -6.41 -6.22 -17.66
C LEU A 285 -5.43 -6.57 -18.78
N ARG A 286 -5.25 -7.86 -19.05
CA ARG A 286 -4.47 -8.35 -20.19
C ARG A 286 -5.44 -8.90 -21.24
N PRO A 287 -5.27 -8.59 -22.54
CA PRO A 287 -6.06 -9.22 -23.57
C PRO A 287 -5.82 -10.75 -23.52
N ASN A 288 -6.91 -11.52 -23.64
CA ASN A 288 -6.99 -12.99 -23.56
C ASN A 288 -6.96 -13.63 -22.15
N ASP A 289 -6.83 -12.87 -21.06
CA ASP A 289 -7.01 -13.44 -19.70
C ASP A 289 -8.50 -13.56 -19.33
N ASP A 290 -8.88 -14.61 -18.59
CA ASP A 290 -10.23 -14.79 -18.02
C ASP A 290 -10.38 -13.92 -16.75
N PHE A 291 -10.74 -12.66 -16.96
CA PHE A 291 -10.94 -11.65 -15.91
C PHE A 291 -12.41 -11.26 -15.74
N LEU A 292 -12.76 -10.88 -14.50
CA LEU A 292 -14.09 -10.37 -14.15
C LEU A 292 -14.01 -8.88 -13.79
N ILE A 293 -14.94 -8.11 -14.36
CA ILE A 293 -15.18 -6.69 -14.06
C ILE A 293 -16.62 -6.60 -13.52
N LEU A 294 -16.81 -6.04 -12.33
CA LEU A 294 -18.13 -5.86 -11.70
C LEU A 294 -18.37 -4.41 -11.30
N GLU A 295 -19.65 -4.03 -11.21
CA GLU A 295 -20.06 -2.84 -10.44
C GLU A 295 -20.41 -3.24 -8.99
N GLY A 296 -20.27 -2.31 -8.04
CA GLY A 296 -20.58 -2.53 -6.62
C GLY A 296 -21.96 -3.13 -6.35
N LYS A 297 -22.99 -2.72 -7.11
CA LYS A 297 -24.36 -3.28 -7.02
C LYS A 297 -24.41 -4.77 -7.41
N GLU A 298 -23.71 -5.14 -8.49
CA GLU A 298 -23.65 -6.53 -8.96
C GLU A 298 -22.77 -7.41 -8.06
N PHE A 299 -21.69 -6.85 -7.52
CA PHE A 299 -20.87 -7.50 -6.51
C PHE A 299 -21.70 -7.83 -5.26
N ASN A 300 -22.43 -6.86 -4.69
CA ASN A 300 -23.34 -7.09 -3.56
C ASN A 300 -24.38 -8.18 -3.85
N ARG A 301 -24.98 -8.17 -5.05
CA ARG A 301 -25.98 -9.17 -5.47
C ARG A 301 -25.39 -10.59 -5.53
N ARG A 302 -24.10 -10.75 -5.86
CA ARG A 302 -23.45 -12.05 -5.99
C ARG A 302 -22.94 -12.63 -4.67
N ILE A 303 -22.64 -11.80 -3.68
CA ILE A 303 -22.04 -12.23 -2.41
C ILE A 303 -23.04 -12.39 -1.27
N ARG A 304 -24.28 -11.92 -1.46
CA ARG A 304 -25.36 -11.99 -0.47
C ARG A 304 -26.34 -13.10 -0.81
N ASP A 305 -26.85 -13.76 0.23
CA ASP A 305 -27.96 -14.70 0.11
C ASP A 305 -29.31 -13.95 0.08
N SER A 306 -30.40 -14.70 -0.07
CA SER A 306 -31.80 -14.26 -0.07
C SER A 306 -32.19 -13.43 1.16
N ASN A 307 -31.51 -13.64 2.29
CA ASN A 307 -31.70 -12.89 3.54
C ASN A 307 -30.91 -11.56 3.59
N GLY A 308 -30.05 -11.29 2.61
CA GLY A 308 -29.18 -10.10 2.55
C GLY A 308 -27.81 -10.26 3.23
N ASP A 309 -27.57 -11.37 3.93
CA ASP A 309 -26.32 -11.69 4.62
C ASP A 309 -25.19 -12.07 3.66
N ILE A 310 -23.96 -11.65 4.00
CA ILE A 310 -22.75 -11.88 3.19
C ILE A 310 -22.22 -13.30 3.44
N GLN A 311 -22.10 -14.09 2.38
CA GLN A 311 -21.65 -15.48 2.43
C GLN A 311 -20.23 -15.63 1.86
N GLN A 312 -19.28 -16.10 2.69
CA GLN A 312 -17.87 -16.24 2.30
C GLN A 312 -17.70 -17.13 1.05
N HIS A 313 -18.41 -18.25 1.01
CA HIS A 313 -18.34 -19.21 -0.11
C HIS A 313 -18.85 -18.63 -1.46
N LEU A 314 -19.59 -17.51 -1.44
CA LEU A 314 -19.99 -16.76 -2.63
C LEU A 314 -18.91 -15.77 -3.06
N ILE A 315 -18.28 -15.07 -2.10
CA ILE A 315 -17.10 -14.22 -2.36
C ILE A 315 -15.98 -15.05 -3.02
N ASP A 316 -15.74 -16.25 -2.50
CA ASP A 316 -14.73 -17.21 -2.98
C ASP A 316 -14.90 -17.62 -4.47
N LYS A 317 -16.12 -17.55 -5.02
CA LYS A 317 -16.39 -17.78 -6.44
C LYS A 317 -16.08 -16.57 -7.33
N VAL A 318 -15.95 -15.38 -6.74
CA VAL A 318 -15.88 -14.08 -7.44
C VAL A 318 -14.47 -13.47 -7.39
N TRP A 319 -13.88 -13.35 -6.20
CA TRP A 319 -12.62 -12.61 -5.99
C TRP A 319 -11.41 -13.16 -6.77
N PRO A 320 -11.25 -14.47 -7.09
CA PRO A 320 -10.08 -14.96 -7.82
C PRO A 320 -10.00 -14.40 -9.24
N LYS A 321 -11.15 -14.28 -9.93
CA LYS A 321 -11.25 -13.70 -11.29
C LYS A 321 -11.43 -12.19 -11.30
N LEU A 322 -11.96 -11.60 -10.22
CA LEU A 322 -12.17 -10.14 -10.12
C LEU A 322 -10.84 -9.39 -10.30
N ARG A 323 -10.82 -8.44 -11.24
CA ARG A 323 -9.70 -7.52 -11.49
C ARG A 323 -10.08 -6.05 -11.33
N VAL A 324 -11.34 -5.71 -11.58
CA VAL A 324 -11.87 -4.36 -11.46
C VAL A 324 -13.22 -4.40 -10.76
N LEU A 325 -13.35 -3.67 -9.65
CA LEU A 325 -14.61 -3.36 -9.00
C LEU A 325 -14.88 -1.85 -9.15
N ALA A 326 -15.85 -1.52 -10.00
CA ALA A 326 -16.25 -0.15 -10.33
C ALA A 326 -17.49 0.29 -9.53
N ARG A 327 -17.75 1.59 -9.44
CA ARG A 327 -18.82 2.18 -8.59
C ARG A 327 -18.87 1.57 -7.18
N SER A 328 -17.70 1.27 -6.58
CA SER A 328 -17.61 0.67 -5.25
C SER A 328 -17.89 1.69 -4.16
N SER A 329 -18.78 1.38 -3.21
CA SER A 329 -18.90 2.10 -1.94
C SER A 329 -17.74 1.76 -0.99
N PRO A 330 -17.48 2.58 0.05
CA PRO A 330 -16.49 2.26 1.10
C PRO A 330 -16.70 0.88 1.73
N THR A 331 -17.95 0.50 1.95
CA THR A 331 -18.35 -0.81 2.46
C THR A 331 -18.01 -1.95 1.51
N ASP A 332 -18.13 -1.75 0.18
CA ASP A 332 -17.75 -2.77 -0.81
C ASP A 332 -16.24 -3.02 -0.81
N LYS A 333 -15.44 -1.94 -0.66
CA LYS A 333 -13.98 -2.04 -0.52
C LYS A 333 -13.61 -2.89 0.70
N TYR A 334 -14.19 -2.56 1.86
CA TYR A 334 -14.00 -3.32 3.10
C TYR A 334 -14.41 -4.79 2.95
N THR A 335 -15.59 -5.07 2.40
CA THR A 335 -16.11 -6.43 2.25
C THR A 335 -15.25 -7.27 1.31
N LEU A 336 -14.76 -6.70 0.19
CA LEU A 336 -13.85 -7.40 -0.71
C LEU A 336 -12.50 -7.71 -0.02
N VAL A 337 -11.92 -6.74 0.70
CA VAL A 337 -10.64 -6.93 1.41
C VAL A 337 -10.77 -8.00 2.49
N LYS A 338 -11.78 -7.88 3.36
CA LYS A 338 -12.08 -8.88 4.39
C LYS A 338 -12.28 -10.27 3.77
N GLY A 339 -13.14 -10.38 2.76
CA GLY A 339 -13.45 -11.67 2.14
C GLY A 339 -12.27 -12.34 1.43
N MET A 340 -11.24 -11.59 0.99
CA MET A 340 -9.99 -12.17 0.48
C MET A 340 -9.07 -12.66 1.62
N ILE A 341 -8.97 -11.92 2.72
CA ILE A 341 -8.17 -12.31 3.90
C ILE A 341 -8.75 -13.56 4.56
N ASP A 342 -10.08 -13.61 4.67
CA ASP A 342 -10.83 -14.72 5.28
C ASP A 342 -10.96 -15.93 4.32
N SER A 343 -10.54 -15.80 3.05
CA SER A 343 -10.65 -16.86 2.04
C SER A 343 -9.68 -18.02 2.30
N ALA A 344 -10.18 -19.25 2.11
CA ALA A 344 -9.42 -20.50 2.18
C ALA A 344 -9.26 -21.19 0.81
N VAL A 345 -9.55 -20.50 -0.30
CA VAL A 345 -9.47 -21.07 -1.68
C VAL A 345 -8.03 -21.43 -2.06
N THR A 346 -7.03 -20.75 -1.49
CA THR A 346 -5.61 -21.04 -1.73
C THR A 346 -4.96 -21.61 -0.46
N ASP A 347 -4.25 -22.75 -0.58
CA ASP A 347 -3.55 -23.44 0.54
C ASP A 347 -2.61 -22.52 1.36
N ASN A 348 -2.10 -21.48 0.71
CA ASN A 348 -1.18 -20.51 1.29
C ASN A 348 -1.88 -19.35 2.02
N ARG A 349 -3.19 -19.17 1.77
CA ARG A 349 -4.01 -17.97 2.03
C ARG A 349 -3.45 -16.70 1.42
N GLU A 350 -4.33 -15.73 1.21
CA GLU A 350 -3.95 -14.43 0.67
C GLU A 350 -3.36 -13.51 1.76
N VAL A 351 -2.46 -12.62 1.34
CA VAL A 351 -1.99 -11.47 2.11
C VAL A 351 -2.33 -10.24 1.28
N VAL A 352 -3.23 -9.41 1.79
CA VAL A 352 -3.90 -8.35 1.04
C VAL A 352 -3.33 -7.00 1.46
N ALA A 353 -2.64 -6.35 0.53
CA ALA A 353 -2.30 -4.94 0.64
C ALA A 353 -3.41 -4.07 0.01
N VAL A 354 -3.68 -2.91 0.59
CA VAL A 354 -4.66 -1.92 0.09
C VAL A 354 -3.97 -0.58 -0.09
N THR A 355 -4.32 0.16 -1.14
CA THR A 355 -3.86 1.56 -1.32
C THR A 355 -5.06 2.49 -1.40
N GLY A 356 -4.95 3.68 -0.80
CA GLY A 356 -6.00 4.70 -0.82
C GLY A 356 -5.48 6.10 -0.51
N ASP A 357 -6.29 7.09 -0.86
CA ASP A 357 -6.04 8.52 -0.60
C ASP A 357 -7.21 9.19 0.14
N GLY A 358 -8.45 8.73 -0.10
CA GLY A 358 -9.66 9.30 0.48
C GLY A 358 -10.04 8.76 1.86
N THR A 359 -10.85 9.53 2.59
CA THR A 359 -11.54 9.09 3.82
C THR A 359 -12.35 7.80 3.61
N ASN A 360 -12.89 7.63 2.39
CA ASN A 360 -13.59 6.45 1.91
C ASN A 360 -12.78 5.15 1.97
N ASP A 361 -11.44 5.23 1.98
CA ASP A 361 -10.55 4.07 2.01
C ASP A 361 -10.19 3.64 3.44
N GLY A 362 -10.39 4.50 4.44
CA GLY A 362 -9.98 4.29 5.84
C GLY A 362 -10.36 2.90 6.41
N PRO A 363 -11.63 2.44 6.31
CA PRO A 363 -12.02 1.12 6.79
C PRO A 363 -11.32 -0.03 6.06
N ALA A 364 -11.09 0.09 4.76
CA ALA A 364 -10.44 -0.93 3.95
C ALA A 364 -8.92 -0.97 4.19
N LEU A 365 -8.29 0.21 4.32
CA LEU A 365 -6.89 0.37 4.73
C LEU A 365 -6.65 -0.28 6.08
N LYS A 366 -7.50 0.00 7.08
CA LYS A 366 -7.31 -0.52 8.44
C LYS A 366 -7.61 -2.01 8.61
N LYS A 367 -8.34 -2.63 7.67
CA LYS A 367 -8.62 -4.08 7.65
C LYS A 367 -7.66 -4.87 6.76
N ALA A 368 -6.84 -4.21 5.94
CA ALA A 368 -5.80 -4.85 5.14
C ALA A 368 -4.73 -5.51 6.02
N ASP A 369 -3.96 -6.45 5.46
CA ASP A 369 -2.73 -6.91 6.10
C ASP A 369 -1.62 -5.84 6.03
N VAL A 370 -1.68 -4.96 5.02
CA VAL A 370 -0.86 -3.75 4.89
C VAL A 370 -1.67 -2.64 4.18
N GLY A 371 -1.95 -1.54 4.88
CA GLY A 371 -2.54 -0.33 4.31
C GLY A 371 -1.48 0.67 3.83
N PHE A 372 -1.60 1.16 2.60
CA PHE A 372 -0.80 2.23 2.02
C PHE A 372 -1.61 3.52 1.85
N ALA A 373 -1.13 4.63 2.40
CA ALA A 373 -1.67 5.96 2.11
C ALA A 373 -0.74 6.80 1.22
N MET A 374 -1.35 7.65 0.41
CA MET A 374 -0.66 8.74 -0.29
C MET A 374 -0.22 9.81 0.71
N GLY A 375 1.04 10.26 0.62
CA GLY A 375 1.62 11.26 1.51
C GLY A 375 1.22 12.69 1.13
N ILE A 376 1.09 12.97 -0.17
CA ILE A 376 0.78 14.32 -0.69
C ILE A 376 -0.73 14.46 -0.95
N ALA A 377 -1.30 13.60 -1.79
CA ALA A 377 -2.72 13.63 -2.15
C ALA A 377 -3.64 13.02 -1.08
N GLY A 378 -3.10 12.22 -0.15
CA GLY A 378 -3.90 11.52 0.84
C GLY A 378 -4.46 12.44 1.92
N THR A 379 -5.70 12.18 2.29
CA THR A 379 -6.35 12.76 3.48
C THR A 379 -5.70 12.24 4.76
N ASP A 380 -5.74 13.03 5.83
CA ASP A 380 -5.07 12.67 7.08
C ASP A 380 -5.73 11.44 7.74
N VAL A 381 -7.04 11.25 7.56
CA VAL A 381 -7.75 10.01 7.95
C VAL A 381 -7.20 8.78 7.22
N ALA A 382 -6.88 8.87 5.93
CA ALA A 382 -6.28 7.77 5.19
C ALA A 382 -4.85 7.48 5.69
N LYS A 383 -4.04 8.53 5.95
CA LYS A 383 -2.70 8.42 6.53
C LYS A 383 -2.74 7.75 7.91
N GLU A 384 -3.67 8.16 8.78
CA GLU A 384 -3.86 7.58 10.12
C GLU A 384 -4.34 6.13 10.10
N ALA A 385 -5.16 5.75 9.12
CA ALA A 385 -5.62 4.36 8.93
C ALA A 385 -4.55 3.44 8.33
N SER A 386 -3.51 3.98 7.68
CA SER A 386 -2.47 3.23 6.95
C SER A 386 -1.27 2.82 7.80
N ASP A 387 -0.58 1.77 7.36
CA ASP A 387 0.65 1.26 8.00
C ASP A 387 1.92 1.81 7.35
N ILE A 388 1.86 2.15 6.06
CA ILE A 388 2.95 2.75 5.28
C ILE A 388 2.42 3.96 4.51
N ILE A 389 3.10 5.10 4.65
CA ILE A 389 2.83 6.31 3.86
C ILE A 389 3.85 6.41 2.73
N LEU A 390 3.37 6.61 1.50
CA LEU A 390 4.20 6.87 0.32
C LEU A 390 4.46 8.37 0.23
N THR A 391 5.66 8.84 0.54
CA THR A 391 5.96 10.29 0.61
C THR A 391 6.08 10.95 -0.76
N ASP A 392 6.07 10.17 -1.85
CA ASP A 392 6.16 10.61 -3.24
C ASP A 392 4.92 10.27 -4.09
N ASP A 393 3.86 9.76 -3.47
CA ASP A 393 2.63 9.26 -4.12
C ASP A 393 2.88 8.31 -5.31
N ASN A 394 3.97 7.55 -5.28
CA ASN A 394 4.41 6.75 -6.41
C ASN A 394 4.12 5.25 -6.23
N PHE A 395 3.39 4.63 -7.16
CA PHE A 395 3.13 3.18 -7.11
C PHE A 395 4.43 2.33 -7.19
N SER A 396 5.50 2.87 -7.79
CA SER A 396 6.83 2.22 -7.77
C SER A 396 7.39 2.06 -6.36
N SER A 397 7.02 2.93 -5.43
CA SER A 397 7.43 2.85 -4.02
C SER A 397 6.84 1.60 -3.34
N ILE A 398 5.66 1.12 -3.76
CA ILE A 398 5.07 -0.15 -3.31
C ILE A 398 5.91 -1.35 -3.79
N VAL A 399 6.42 -1.31 -5.03
CA VAL A 399 7.33 -2.36 -5.54
C VAL A 399 8.61 -2.42 -4.71
N LYS A 400 9.15 -1.27 -4.28
CA LYS A 400 10.27 -1.20 -3.35
C LYS A 400 9.90 -1.76 -1.97
N ALA A 401 8.69 -1.49 -1.47
CA ALA A 401 8.22 -2.04 -0.19
C ALA A 401 8.16 -3.59 -0.21
N VAL A 402 7.62 -4.19 -1.28
CA VAL A 402 7.66 -5.65 -1.49
C VAL A 402 9.09 -6.19 -1.48
N MET A 403 10.01 -5.50 -2.18
CA MET A 403 11.41 -5.91 -2.27
C MET A 403 12.10 -5.85 -0.89
N TRP A 404 11.88 -4.78 -0.13
CA TRP A 404 12.36 -4.64 1.24
C TRP A 404 11.77 -5.70 2.18
N GLY A 405 10.47 -5.98 2.13
CA GLY A 405 9.85 -7.00 2.98
C GLY A 405 10.35 -8.41 2.69
N ARG A 406 10.52 -8.77 1.41
CA ARG A 406 11.13 -10.04 1.01
C ARG A 406 12.58 -10.17 1.47
N ASN A 407 13.30 -9.06 1.53
CA ASN A 407 14.67 -9.01 2.04
C ASN A 407 14.71 -9.16 3.57
N VAL A 408 13.82 -8.49 4.32
CA VAL A 408 13.70 -8.62 5.78
C VAL A 408 13.45 -10.10 6.16
N TYR A 409 12.48 -10.76 5.53
CA TYR A 409 12.19 -12.18 5.77
C TYR A 409 13.40 -13.08 5.49
N ASP A 410 14.06 -12.88 4.34
CA ASP A 410 15.25 -13.67 3.98
C ASP A 410 16.42 -13.42 4.93
N SER A 411 16.61 -12.19 5.41
CA SER A 411 17.67 -11.84 6.36
C SER A 411 17.42 -12.41 7.75
N ILE A 412 16.17 -12.46 8.22
CA ILE A 412 15.79 -13.21 9.44
C ILE A 412 16.12 -14.70 9.26
N ALA A 413 15.80 -15.29 8.10
CA ALA A 413 16.08 -16.70 7.84
C ALA A 413 17.59 -17.01 7.73
N LYS A 414 18.42 -16.11 7.16
CA LYS A 414 19.89 -16.21 7.15
C LYS A 414 20.45 -16.21 8.58
N PHE A 415 20.04 -15.23 9.39
CA PHE A 415 20.44 -15.10 10.79
C PHE A 415 20.06 -16.35 11.61
N LEU A 416 18.81 -16.81 11.52
CA LEU A 416 18.36 -18.02 12.23
C LEU A 416 19.11 -19.27 11.76
N GLN A 417 19.47 -19.40 10.48
CA GLN A 417 20.24 -20.54 9.99
C GLN A 417 21.62 -20.59 10.66
N PHE A 418 22.27 -19.43 10.78
CA PHE A 418 23.54 -19.28 11.46
C PHE A 418 23.44 -19.58 12.97
N GLN A 419 22.58 -18.83 13.66
CA GLN A 419 22.42 -18.88 15.12
C GLN A 419 22.02 -20.28 15.61
N LEU A 420 21.09 -20.96 14.93
CA LEU A 420 20.69 -22.33 15.28
C LEU A 420 21.81 -23.35 15.04
N THR A 421 22.65 -23.18 14.01
CA THR A 421 23.80 -24.07 13.77
C THR A 421 24.79 -23.99 14.94
N VAL A 422 25.18 -22.77 15.34
CA VAL A 422 26.14 -22.56 16.43
C VAL A 422 25.57 -23.05 17.77
N ASN A 423 24.29 -22.78 18.06
CA ASN A 423 23.62 -23.27 19.27
C ASN A 423 23.60 -24.81 19.36
N VAL A 424 23.24 -25.50 18.28
CA VAL A 424 23.20 -26.97 18.25
C VAL A 424 24.59 -27.56 18.52
N VAL A 425 25.64 -27.01 17.89
CA VAL A 425 27.02 -27.48 18.09
C VAL A 425 27.48 -27.18 19.52
N ALA A 426 27.33 -25.95 20.00
CA ALA A 426 27.77 -25.54 21.32
C ALA A 426 27.16 -26.38 22.45
N VAL A 427 25.85 -26.65 22.39
CA VAL A 427 25.14 -27.48 23.39
C VAL A 427 25.62 -28.93 23.35
N ILE A 428 25.76 -29.53 22.17
CA ILE A 428 26.21 -30.93 22.04
C ILE A 428 27.68 -31.08 22.47
N VAL A 429 28.55 -30.13 22.12
CA VAL A 429 29.96 -30.11 22.53
C VAL A 429 30.09 -29.97 24.05
N ALA A 430 29.35 -29.05 24.67
CA ALA A 430 29.37 -28.88 26.13
C ALA A 430 28.84 -30.13 26.86
N PHE A 431 27.74 -30.73 26.38
CA PHE A 431 27.16 -31.93 26.98
C PHE A 431 28.06 -33.16 26.85
N ILE A 432 28.50 -33.49 25.63
CA ILE A 432 29.36 -34.68 25.40
C ILE A 432 30.74 -34.48 26.05
N GLY A 433 31.29 -33.26 26.02
CA GLY A 433 32.53 -32.92 26.72
C GLY A 433 32.42 -33.18 28.22
N ALA A 434 31.39 -32.63 28.88
CA ALA A 434 31.16 -32.85 30.30
C ALA A 434 30.94 -34.34 30.64
N CYS A 435 30.22 -35.10 29.81
CA CYS A 435 30.01 -36.54 30.03
C CYS A 435 31.27 -37.39 29.82
N ALA A 436 32.13 -37.06 28.85
CA ALA A 436 33.27 -37.90 28.46
C ALA A 436 34.61 -37.48 29.11
N VAL A 437 34.77 -36.20 29.45
CA VAL A 437 36.03 -35.61 29.95
C VAL A 437 35.86 -35.03 31.36
N GLN A 438 34.64 -35.05 31.92
CA GLN A 438 34.27 -34.44 33.22
C GLN A 438 34.46 -32.92 33.31
N ASP A 439 34.79 -32.27 32.20
CA ASP A 439 34.97 -30.81 32.06
C ASP A 439 34.45 -30.36 30.68
N SER A 440 34.05 -29.10 30.56
CA SER A 440 33.62 -28.53 29.29
C SER A 440 34.84 -28.08 28.48
N PRO A 441 34.99 -28.52 27.21
CA PRO A 441 36.09 -28.09 26.35
C PRO A 441 36.02 -26.60 25.97
N LEU A 442 34.91 -25.93 26.26
CA LEU A 442 34.72 -24.48 26.15
C LEU A 442 34.47 -23.91 27.55
N LYS A 443 35.32 -22.99 28.00
CA LYS A 443 35.20 -22.34 29.32
C LYS A 443 34.14 -21.21 29.30
N ALA A 444 33.64 -20.81 30.47
CA ALA A 444 32.53 -19.87 30.58
C ALA A 444 32.75 -18.53 29.85
N VAL A 445 33.93 -17.93 29.94
CA VAL A 445 34.27 -16.68 29.24
C VAL A 445 34.34 -16.87 27.72
N GLN A 446 34.84 -18.02 27.26
CA GLN A 446 34.88 -18.38 25.84
C GLN A 446 33.47 -18.56 25.27
N MET A 447 32.56 -19.17 26.05
CA MET A 447 31.14 -19.31 25.69
C MET A 447 30.42 -17.95 25.61
N LEU A 448 30.74 -17.00 26.50
CA LEU A 448 30.22 -15.62 26.42
C LEU A 448 30.74 -14.90 25.15
N TRP A 449 31.99 -15.11 24.76
CA TRP A 449 32.54 -14.58 23.51
C TRP A 449 31.85 -15.17 22.27
N VAL A 450 31.65 -16.50 22.23
CA VAL A 450 30.88 -17.15 21.17
C VAL A 450 29.45 -16.60 21.11
N ASN A 451 28.79 -16.41 22.26
CA ASN A 451 27.45 -15.83 22.33
C ASN A 451 27.41 -14.41 21.75
N LEU A 452 28.39 -13.56 22.07
CA LEU A 452 28.50 -12.21 21.53
C LEU A 452 28.67 -12.19 20.01
N ILE A 453 29.49 -13.09 19.46
CA ILE A 453 29.66 -13.26 18.01
C ILE A 453 28.32 -13.67 17.38
N MET A 454 27.68 -14.72 17.90
CA MET A 454 26.54 -15.35 17.23
C MET A 454 25.22 -14.59 17.35
N ASP A 455 24.99 -13.89 18.47
CA ASP A 455 23.73 -13.19 18.72
C ASP A 455 23.84 -11.72 18.30
N THR A 456 24.83 -10.97 18.80
CA THR A 456 24.90 -9.51 18.60
C THR A 456 25.60 -9.12 17.30
N LEU A 457 26.79 -9.67 17.05
CA LEU A 457 27.59 -9.27 15.88
C LEU A 457 27.01 -9.84 14.58
N ALA A 458 26.68 -11.14 14.55
CA ALA A 458 26.14 -11.77 13.36
C ALA A 458 24.69 -11.37 13.04
N SER A 459 23.86 -10.99 14.03
CA SER A 459 22.54 -10.40 13.71
C SER A 459 22.72 -9.06 12.98
N LEU A 460 23.62 -8.19 13.43
CA LEU A 460 23.92 -6.93 12.75
C LEU A 460 24.53 -7.15 11.35
N ALA A 461 25.43 -8.13 11.20
CA ALA A 461 26.07 -8.45 9.92
C ALA A 461 25.07 -9.03 8.89
N LEU A 462 24.22 -9.99 9.30
CA LEU A 462 23.29 -10.70 8.41
C LEU A 462 21.95 -9.98 8.20
N ALA A 463 21.47 -9.18 9.16
CA ALA A 463 20.22 -8.44 9.03
C ALA A 463 20.33 -7.22 8.09
N THR A 464 21.54 -6.68 7.89
CA THR A 464 21.76 -5.41 7.16
C THR A 464 22.01 -5.57 5.65
N GLU A 465 21.80 -6.76 5.07
CA GLU A 465 21.92 -6.92 3.62
C GLU A 465 20.92 -6.06 2.84
N VAL A 466 21.35 -5.53 1.70
CA VAL A 466 20.56 -4.67 0.81
C VAL A 466 19.68 -5.54 -0.11
N PRO A 467 18.41 -5.19 -0.35
CA PRO A 467 17.53 -5.94 -1.25
C PRO A 467 18.06 -6.00 -2.69
N THR A 468 17.89 -7.15 -3.36
CA THR A 468 18.20 -7.32 -4.79
C THR A 468 16.94 -7.47 -5.66
N PRO A 469 16.98 -7.09 -6.96
CA PRO A 469 15.85 -7.26 -7.87
C PRO A 469 15.39 -8.71 -8.06
N ASP A 470 16.27 -9.70 -7.82
CA ASP A 470 15.96 -11.14 -7.93
C ASP A 470 14.88 -11.60 -6.94
N LEU A 471 14.71 -10.88 -5.83
CA LEU A 471 13.62 -11.10 -4.88
C LEU A 471 12.24 -10.94 -5.53
N LEU A 472 12.13 -10.23 -6.66
CA LEU A 472 10.90 -10.06 -7.46
C LEU A 472 10.73 -11.13 -8.56
N LEU A 473 11.63 -12.12 -8.68
CA LEU A 473 11.51 -13.23 -9.64
C LEU A 473 10.82 -14.48 -9.06
N ARG A 474 10.64 -14.53 -7.74
CA ARG A 474 9.93 -15.61 -7.04
C ARG A 474 8.51 -15.19 -6.63
N LYS A 475 7.65 -16.19 -6.37
CA LYS A 475 6.34 -16.01 -5.70
C LYS A 475 6.53 -15.70 -4.20
N PRO A 476 5.56 -15.05 -3.53
CA PRO A 476 5.57 -14.87 -2.07
C PRO A 476 5.54 -16.22 -1.31
N TYR A 477 5.90 -16.21 -0.01
CA TYR A 477 5.94 -17.45 0.79
C TYR A 477 4.54 -17.93 1.21
N GLY A 478 3.57 -17.03 1.38
CA GLY A 478 2.23 -17.32 1.91
C GLY A 478 2.17 -17.32 3.44
N ARG A 479 0.96 -17.29 4.02
CA ARG A 479 0.76 -17.23 5.49
C ARG A 479 1.16 -18.51 6.22
N THR A 480 1.02 -19.67 5.55
CA THR A 480 1.10 -21.00 6.20
C THR A 480 2.46 -21.69 6.07
N LYS A 481 3.43 -21.06 5.40
CA LYS A 481 4.73 -21.69 5.10
C LYS A 481 5.70 -21.56 6.29
N PRO A 482 6.29 -22.66 6.77
CA PRO A 482 7.15 -22.63 7.95
C PRO A 482 8.43 -21.82 7.73
N LEU A 483 8.77 -21.01 8.74
CA LEU A 483 9.99 -20.21 8.80
C LEU A 483 11.24 -21.11 8.66
N ILE A 484 11.28 -22.24 9.38
CA ILE A 484 12.37 -23.22 9.24
C ILE A 484 12.05 -24.18 8.07
N SER A 485 12.55 -23.81 6.90
CA SER A 485 12.45 -24.60 5.68
C SER A 485 13.31 -25.87 5.71
N ARG A 486 12.98 -26.88 4.89
CA ARG A 486 13.79 -28.12 4.80
C ARG A 486 15.19 -27.89 4.22
N THR A 487 15.37 -26.88 3.37
CA THR A 487 16.68 -26.42 2.88
C THR A 487 17.51 -25.86 4.03
N MET A 488 16.92 -25.02 4.88
CA MET A 488 17.56 -24.45 6.06
C MET A 488 17.92 -25.54 7.08
N MET A 489 17.00 -26.46 7.39
CA MET A 489 17.28 -27.60 8.29
C MET A 489 18.40 -28.51 7.75
N LYS A 490 18.45 -28.76 6.43
CA LYS A 490 19.56 -29.48 5.78
C LYS A 490 20.91 -28.78 6.05
N ASN A 491 20.94 -27.46 5.87
CA ASN A 491 22.15 -26.67 6.07
C ASN A 491 22.59 -26.67 7.53
N ILE A 492 21.65 -26.47 8.48
CA ILE A 492 21.90 -26.51 9.93
C ILE A 492 22.50 -27.86 10.34
N LEU A 493 21.80 -28.97 10.04
CA LEU A 493 22.26 -30.31 10.45
C LEU A 493 23.55 -30.74 9.75
N GLY A 494 23.70 -30.39 8.47
CA GLY A 494 24.89 -30.73 7.69
C GLY A 494 26.16 -30.00 8.16
N GLN A 495 26.04 -28.71 8.51
CA GLN A 495 27.15 -27.93 9.08
C GLN A 495 27.42 -28.30 10.54
N ALA A 496 26.39 -28.53 11.33
CA ALA A 496 26.54 -29.01 12.70
C ALA A 496 27.27 -30.35 12.75
N LEU A 497 26.94 -31.30 11.86
CA LEU A 497 27.64 -32.58 11.76
C LEU A 497 29.14 -32.41 11.48
N TYR A 498 29.52 -31.52 10.55
CA TYR A 498 30.93 -31.24 10.26
C TYR A 498 31.65 -30.65 11.46
N GLN A 499 31.09 -29.60 12.07
CA GLN A 499 31.72 -28.95 13.23
C GLN A 499 31.87 -29.93 14.41
N LEU A 500 30.87 -30.79 14.66
CA LEU A 500 30.93 -31.82 15.70
C LEU A 500 32.00 -32.87 15.40
N VAL A 501 32.10 -33.36 14.17
CA VAL A 501 33.14 -34.33 13.78
C VAL A 501 34.53 -33.75 13.98
N ILE A 502 34.78 -32.50 13.54
CA ILE A 502 36.08 -31.84 13.73
C ILE A 502 36.37 -31.59 15.22
N ILE A 503 35.41 -31.03 15.98
CA ILE A 503 35.62 -30.72 17.41
C ILE A 503 35.86 -31.99 18.23
N PHE A 504 35.12 -33.08 18.00
CA PHE A 504 35.36 -34.33 18.72
C PHE A 504 36.63 -35.04 18.26
N SER A 505 37.00 -34.96 16.99
CA SER A 505 38.31 -35.47 16.52
C SER A 505 39.46 -34.75 17.22
N LEU A 506 39.38 -33.42 17.32
CA LEU A 506 40.34 -32.62 18.09
C LEU A 506 40.29 -32.96 19.58
N LEU A 507 39.11 -33.06 20.21
CA LEU A 507 38.97 -33.34 21.65
C LEU A 507 39.55 -34.70 22.07
N PHE A 508 39.40 -35.74 21.25
CA PHE A 508 39.78 -37.10 21.60
C PHE A 508 41.12 -37.57 21.03
N VAL A 509 41.57 -36.99 19.91
CA VAL A 509 42.77 -37.43 19.16
C VAL A 509 43.67 -36.25 18.73
N GLY A 510 43.26 -35.00 18.99
CA GLY A 510 43.99 -33.80 18.54
C GLY A 510 45.34 -33.60 19.25
N ASP A 511 45.49 -34.12 20.47
CA ASP A 511 46.76 -34.19 21.20
C ASP A 511 47.79 -35.06 20.46
N LEU A 512 47.37 -36.23 19.96
CA LEU A 512 48.20 -37.12 19.15
C LEU A 512 48.44 -36.60 17.72
N ILE A 513 47.44 -35.96 17.10
CA ILE A 513 47.52 -35.49 15.71
C ILE A 513 48.42 -34.24 15.56
N LEU A 514 48.48 -33.39 16.57
CA LEU A 514 49.20 -32.12 16.53
C LEU A 514 50.50 -32.12 17.36
N ASP A 515 50.82 -33.24 18.03
CA ASP A 515 51.96 -33.42 18.94
C ASP A 515 51.97 -32.39 20.09
N ILE A 516 50.90 -32.40 20.90
CA ILE A 516 50.66 -31.40 21.96
C ILE A 516 50.27 -32.11 23.27
N GLU A 517 50.77 -31.59 24.39
CA GLU A 517 50.35 -32.00 25.75
C GLU A 517 48.82 -32.06 25.87
N SER A 518 48.30 -33.23 26.24
CA SER A 518 46.86 -33.42 26.40
C SER A 518 46.33 -32.57 27.55
N GLY A 519 45.35 -31.72 27.24
CA GLY A 519 44.61 -30.98 28.25
C GLY A 519 43.60 -31.82 29.05
N ARG A 520 43.42 -33.10 28.70
CA ARG A 520 42.44 -34.00 29.34
C ARG A 520 42.93 -34.47 30.70
N GLY A 521 42.04 -34.50 31.70
CA GLY A 521 42.32 -35.06 33.02
C GLY A 521 43.30 -34.27 33.90
N GLN A 522 43.52 -32.99 33.61
CA GLN A 522 44.28 -32.10 34.51
C GLN A 522 43.40 -31.61 35.68
N ASP A 523 44.05 -31.23 36.78
CA ASP A 523 43.38 -30.72 37.98
C ASP A 523 42.52 -29.48 37.68
N LEU A 524 41.46 -29.28 38.47
CA LEU A 524 40.47 -28.20 38.30
C LEU A 524 41.07 -26.78 38.32
N ASN A 525 42.29 -26.62 38.83
CA ASN A 525 43.04 -25.37 38.94
C ASN A 525 44.24 -25.27 37.97
N ALA A 526 44.39 -26.21 37.02
CA ALA A 526 45.49 -26.21 36.06
C ALA A 526 45.45 -24.98 35.12
N GLY A 527 46.62 -24.57 34.65
CA GLY A 527 46.76 -23.44 33.73
C GLY A 527 46.15 -23.70 32.34
N PRO A 528 45.94 -22.66 31.52
CA PRO A 528 45.36 -22.81 30.20
C PRO A 528 46.24 -23.69 29.29
N THR A 529 45.63 -24.68 28.64
CA THR A 529 46.34 -25.64 27.78
C THR A 529 46.23 -25.27 26.30
N GLN A 530 47.25 -25.62 25.50
CA GLN A 530 47.22 -25.40 24.05
C GLN A 530 46.12 -26.24 23.39
N HIS A 531 45.90 -27.48 23.87
CA HIS A 531 44.87 -28.38 23.38
C HIS A 531 43.46 -27.76 23.39
N PHE A 532 42.98 -27.26 24.54
CA PHE A 532 41.67 -26.60 24.59
C PHE A 532 41.65 -25.26 23.84
N THR A 533 42.78 -24.54 23.78
CA THR A 533 42.85 -23.29 23.02
C THR A 533 42.70 -23.52 21.50
N ILE A 534 43.22 -24.63 20.97
CA ILE A 534 43.02 -25.05 19.56
C ILE A 534 41.55 -25.40 19.30
N ILE A 535 40.89 -26.11 20.22
CA ILE A 535 39.47 -26.46 20.09
C ILE A 535 38.60 -25.20 20.07
N PHE A 536 38.83 -24.26 21.00
CA PHE A 536 38.16 -22.96 21.03
C PHE A 536 38.41 -22.15 19.75
N ASN A 537 39.67 -22.02 19.32
CA ASN A 537 40.01 -21.24 18.14
C ASN A 537 39.43 -21.86 16.86
N THR A 538 39.50 -23.19 16.70
CA THR A 538 38.92 -23.90 15.56
C THR A 538 37.40 -23.74 15.53
N PHE A 539 36.72 -23.79 16.68
CA PHE A 539 35.28 -23.57 16.75
C PHE A 539 34.88 -22.14 16.33
N VAL A 540 35.61 -21.11 16.77
CA VAL A 540 35.37 -19.73 16.33
C VAL A 540 35.68 -19.54 14.85
N MET A 541 36.78 -20.09 14.33
CA MET A 541 37.12 -20.03 12.90
C MET A 541 36.05 -20.71 12.04
N MET A 542 35.63 -21.94 12.38
CA MET A 542 34.53 -22.64 11.70
C MET A 542 33.21 -21.88 11.78
N THR A 543 32.96 -21.15 12.87
CA THR A 543 31.79 -20.28 13.00
C THR A 543 31.87 -19.10 12.03
N LEU A 544 32.98 -18.37 12.00
CA LEU A 544 33.18 -17.21 11.12
C LEU A 544 33.16 -17.56 9.62
N PHE A 545 33.67 -18.72 9.22
CA PHE A 545 33.52 -19.18 7.83
C PHE A 545 32.11 -19.70 7.52
N ASN A 546 31.42 -20.34 8.48
CA ASN A 546 30.03 -20.73 8.30
C ASN A 546 29.07 -19.53 8.20
N GLU A 547 29.40 -18.38 8.78
CA GLU A 547 28.64 -17.13 8.61
C GLU A 547 28.52 -16.74 7.13
N ILE A 548 29.61 -16.88 6.36
CA ILE A 548 29.64 -16.60 4.91
C ILE A 548 28.69 -17.56 4.16
N ASN A 549 28.68 -18.86 4.51
CA ASN A 549 27.72 -19.81 3.95
C ASN A 549 26.27 -19.47 4.32
N ALA A 550 26.03 -19.00 5.54
CA ALA A 550 24.69 -18.73 6.06
C ALA A 550 23.96 -17.58 5.33
N ARG A 551 24.70 -16.70 4.65
CA ARG A 551 24.15 -15.66 3.76
C ARG A 551 23.25 -16.22 2.63
N LYS A 552 23.44 -17.49 2.24
CA LYS A 552 22.76 -18.10 1.08
C LYS A 552 21.81 -19.24 1.49
N ILE A 553 20.51 -18.94 1.61
CA ILE A 553 19.50 -19.91 2.07
C ILE A 553 18.77 -20.70 0.96
N HIS A 554 18.71 -20.16 -0.27
CA HIS A 554 17.95 -20.78 -1.39
C HIS A 554 18.75 -21.82 -2.21
N GLY A 555 19.86 -22.33 -1.69
CA GLY A 555 20.72 -23.29 -2.40
C GLY A 555 21.56 -22.66 -3.52
N GLN A 556 21.77 -21.34 -3.49
CA GLN A 556 22.74 -20.66 -4.35
C GLN A 556 24.15 -21.21 -4.04
N ARG A 557 24.92 -21.57 -5.07
CA ARG A 557 26.29 -22.09 -4.91
C ARG A 557 27.32 -20.99 -4.65
N ASN A 558 27.17 -19.82 -5.27
CA ASN A 558 28.14 -18.74 -5.13
C ASN A 558 27.95 -17.99 -3.79
N VAL A 559 28.73 -18.36 -2.78
CA VAL A 559 28.72 -17.72 -1.44
C VAL A 559 29.55 -16.43 -1.36
N VAL A 560 30.49 -16.24 -2.29
CA VAL A 560 31.36 -15.05 -2.38
C VAL A 560 30.65 -13.89 -3.09
N GLU A 561 29.60 -14.18 -3.86
CA GLU A 561 28.80 -13.15 -4.55
C GLU A 561 28.22 -12.12 -3.58
N GLY A 562 28.46 -10.85 -3.89
CA GLY A 562 27.98 -9.74 -3.08
C GLY A 562 28.57 -9.65 -1.67
N LEU A 563 29.72 -10.28 -1.39
CA LEU A 563 30.39 -10.19 -0.08
C LEU A 563 30.83 -8.76 0.25
N PHE A 564 31.33 -8.03 -0.74
CA PHE A 564 31.79 -6.63 -0.60
C PHE A 564 30.69 -5.59 -0.78
N THR A 565 29.43 -6.01 -1.00
CA THR A 565 28.30 -5.09 -1.23
C THR A 565 27.78 -4.47 0.06
N ASN A 566 27.89 -5.16 1.20
CA ASN A 566 27.51 -4.63 2.51
C ASN A 566 28.77 -4.28 3.33
N PRO A 567 29.06 -3.00 3.59
CA PRO A 567 30.22 -2.60 4.39
C PRO A 567 30.16 -3.07 5.84
N ILE A 568 28.96 -3.24 6.40
CA ILE A 568 28.77 -3.68 7.78
C ILE A 568 29.24 -5.14 7.94
N PHE A 569 28.90 -6.01 6.99
CA PHE A 569 29.24 -7.44 7.03
C PHE A 569 30.75 -7.67 7.10
N TYR A 570 31.52 -7.19 6.11
CA TYR A 570 32.97 -7.44 6.11
C TYR A 570 33.70 -6.72 7.24
N THR A 571 33.20 -5.56 7.69
CA THR A 571 33.80 -4.84 8.82
C THR A 571 33.67 -5.63 10.12
N ILE A 572 32.48 -6.19 10.41
CA ILE A 572 32.25 -7.05 11.58
C ILE A 572 33.07 -8.34 11.48
N TRP A 573 33.11 -8.97 10.30
CA TRP A 573 33.87 -10.20 10.09
C TRP A 573 35.38 -10.00 10.33
N ILE A 574 35.98 -8.96 9.73
CA ILE A 574 37.39 -8.59 9.92
C ILE A 574 37.66 -8.21 11.39
N PHE A 575 36.78 -7.41 12.01
CA PHE A 575 36.91 -7.03 13.42
C PHE A 575 36.93 -8.24 14.35
N THR A 576 36.05 -9.21 14.10
CA THR A 576 35.95 -10.44 14.91
C THR A 576 37.17 -11.35 14.70
N MET A 577 37.67 -11.47 13.46
CA MET A 577 38.93 -12.18 13.18
C MET A 577 40.13 -11.54 13.91
N ILE A 578 40.27 -10.22 13.87
CA ILE A 578 41.35 -9.49 14.58
C ILE A 578 41.20 -9.65 16.09
N SER A 579 39.99 -9.51 16.62
CA SER A 579 39.71 -9.69 18.04
C SER A 579 40.03 -11.12 18.51
N GLN A 580 39.70 -12.14 17.71
CA GLN A 580 40.05 -13.52 17.99
C GLN A 580 41.58 -13.72 18.04
N VAL A 581 42.34 -13.14 17.11
CA VAL A 581 43.83 -13.18 17.14
C VAL A 581 44.36 -12.56 18.43
N VAL A 582 43.84 -11.40 18.84
CA VAL A 582 44.25 -10.73 20.08
C VAL A 582 43.89 -11.55 21.33
N ILE A 583 42.67 -12.09 21.40
CA ILE A 583 42.20 -12.94 22.51
C ILE A 583 43.08 -14.18 22.67
N ILE A 584 43.44 -14.84 21.56
CA ILE A 584 44.26 -16.05 21.58
C ILE A 584 45.71 -15.77 21.97
N GLN A 585 46.31 -14.69 21.46
CA GLN A 585 47.73 -14.41 21.69
C GLN A 585 48.00 -13.72 23.04
N TYR A 586 47.05 -12.91 23.53
CA TYR A 586 47.24 -12.07 24.73
C TYR A 586 46.23 -12.34 25.86
N GLY A 587 45.13 -13.07 25.62
CA GLY A 587 44.04 -13.25 26.61
C GLY A 587 44.40 -14.11 27.83
N LYS A 588 45.42 -14.98 27.73
CA LYS A 588 46.03 -15.75 28.83
C LYS A 588 45.00 -16.28 29.83
N MET A 589 45.14 -15.95 31.12
CA MET A 589 44.25 -16.41 32.19
C MET A 589 42.81 -15.92 32.04
N ALA A 590 42.60 -14.68 31.56
CA ALA A 590 41.26 -14.05 31.49
C ALA A 590 40.31 -14.77 30.53
N PHE A 591 40.83 -15.29 29.41
CA PHE A 591 40.07 -16.10 28.45
C PHE A 591 40.37 -17.61 28.54
N SER A 592 41.18 -18.04 29.51
CA SER A 592 41.70 -19.41 29.63
C SER A 592 42.33 -19.92 28.33
N THR A 593 43.22 -19.11 27.73
CA THR A 593 43.91 -19.38 26.45
C THR A 593 45.43 -19.44 26.63
N LYS A 594 46.11 -20.28 25.85
CA LYS A 594 47.59 -20.34 25.75
C LYS A 594 47.98 -20.03 24.31
N ALA A 595 48.96 -19.15 24.11
CA ALA A 595 49.39 -18.70 22.79
C ALA A 595 49.71 -19.88 21.85
N LEU A 596 49.20 -19.80 20.62
CA LEU A 596 49.38 -20.81 19.57
C LEU A 596 50.59 -20.48 18.69
N SER A 597 51.19 -21.51 18.10
CA SER A 597 52.14 -21.35 17.01
C SER A 597 51.45 -21.03 15.68
N LEU A 598 52.21 -20.54 14.70
CA LEU A 598 51.70 -20.23 13.36
C LEU A 598 51.14 -21.48 12.66
N ASP A 599 51.77 -22.64 12.84
CA ASP A 599 51.31 -23.91 12.26
C ASP A 599 49.96 -24.34 12.84
N GLN A 600 49.76 -24.22 14.16
CA GLN A 600 48.48 -24.51 14.81
C GLN A 600 47.38 -23.55 14.35
N TRP A 601 47.72 -22.27 14.12
CA TRP A 601 46.82 -21.28 13.50
C TRP A 601 46.41 -21.66 12.07
N LEU A 602 47.34 -22.13 11.24
CA LEU A 602 47.06 -22.60 9.88
C LEU A 602 46.10 -23.80 9.90
N TRP A 603 46.25 -24.75 10.84
CA TRP A 603 45.29 -25.84 11.02
C TRP A 603 43.89 -25.34 11.43
N CYS A 604 43.79 -24.38 12.35
CA CYS A 604 42.50 -23.79 12.75
C CYS A 604 41.79 -23.11 11.55
N ILE A 605 42.55 -22.38 10.73
CA ILE A 605 42.04 -21.72 9.52
C ILE A 605 41.67 -22.76 8.44
N PHE A 606 42.45 -23.83 8.28
CA PHE A 606 42.16 -24.92 7.33
C PHE A 606 40.82 -25.59 7.62
N PHE A 607 40.56 -25.97 8.87
CA PHE A 607 39.25 -26.50 9.28
C PHE A 607 38.12 -25.46 9.10
N GLY A 608 38.42 -24.18 9.33
CA GLY A 608 37.53 -23.06 9.03
C GLY A 608 37.11 -23.02 7.55
N ILE A 609 38.08 -22.95 6.64
CA ILE A 609 37.86 -22.98 5.17
C ILE A 609 37.15 -24.27 4.73
N GLY A 610 37.43 -25.39 5.40
CA GLY A 610 36.74 -26.67 5.20
C GLY A 610 35.21 -26.55 5.34
N THR A 611 34.69 -25.68 6.21
CA THR A 611 33.22 -25.43 6.30
C THR A 611 32.63 -24.83 5.02
N LEU A 612 33.37 -24.02 4.27
CA LEU A 612 32.95 -23.45 2.98
C LEU A 612 32.81 -24.57 1.93
N VAL A 613 33.83 -25.42 1.83
CA VAL A 613 33.86 -26.55 0.90
C VAL A 613 32.76 -27.56 1.25
N TRP A 614 32.62 -27.90 2.53
CA TRP A 614 31.57 -28.78 3.03
C TRP A 614 30.16 -28.20 2.79
N GLY A 615 30.00 -26.87 2.90
CA GLY A 615 28.78 -26.16 2.53
C GLY A 615 28.35 -26.44 1.08
N GLN A 616 29.29 -26.45 0.13
CA GLN A 616 29.01 -26.76 -1.28
C GLN A 616 28.66 -28.24 -1.53
N LEU A 617 29.17 -29.14 -0.70
CA LEU A 617 28.78 -30.55 -0.70
C LEU A 617 27.34 -30.68 -0.18
N ILE A 618 27.00 -30.02 0.94
CA ILE A 618 25.63 -30.01 1.49
C ILE A 618 24.63 -29.41 0.48
N THR A 619 24.94 -28.28 -0.19
CA THR A 619 24.01 -27.68 -1.17
C THR A 619 23.71 -28.65 -2.32
N SER A 620 24.69 -29.45 -2.75
CA SER A 620 24.57 -30.45 -3.80
C SER A 620 23.69 -31.67 -3.44
N VAL A 621 23.40 -31.92 -2.16
CA VAL A 621 22.47 -32.98 -1.74
C VAL A 621 21.00 -32.55 -1.99
N PRO A 622 20.22 -33.29 -2.80
CA PRO A 622 18.86 -32.89 -3.16
C PRO A 622 17.87 -33.06 -2.00
N THR A 623 17.12 -31.99 -1.70
CA THR A 623 16.17 -31.93 -0.58
C THR A 623 14.94 -32.85 -0.72
N ARG A 624 14.72 -33.46 -1.89
CA ARG A 624 13.67 -34.48 -2.10
C ARG A 624 13.88 -35.73 -1.23
N LYS A 625 15.10 -36.01 -0.76
CA LYS A 625 15.42 -37.17 0.09
C LYS A 625 15.15 -36.95 1.60
N LEU A 626 14.75 -35.74 2.02
CA LEU A 626 14.54 -35.42 3.44
C LEU A 626 13.07 -35.59 3.86
N PRO A 627 12.78 -36.25 5.01
CA PRO A 627 11.42 -36.49 5.47
C PRO A 627 10.67 -35.18 5.77
N LYS A 628 9.33 -35.19 5.57
CA LYS A 628 8.49 -34.00 5.73
C LYS A 628 8.44 -33.44 7.17
N ILE A 629 8.80 -34.26 8.15
CA ILE A 629 8.82 -33.97 9.60
C ILE A 629 9.86 -32.89 9.97
N LEU A 630 10.92 -32.71 9.17
CA LEU A 630 12.02 -31.77 9.44
C LEU A 630 11.68 -30.27 9.17
N SER A 631 10.43 -29.91 8.94
CA SER A 631 10.01 -28.50 8.82
C SER A 631 9.13 -28.09 10.00
N TRP A 632 9.60 -27.12 10.80
CA TRP A 632 8.96 -26.64 12.02
C TRP A 632 8.53 -25.17 11.85
N GLY A 633 7.43 -24.77 12.49
CA GLY A 633 6.82 -23.44 12.35
C GLY A 633 5.59 -23.40 11.44
N ARG A 634 4.82 -24.50 11.35
CA ARG A 634 3.48 -24.50 10.74
C ARG A 634 2.44 -24.24 11.83
N GLY A 635 1.67 -23.15 11.71
CA GLY A 635 0.61 -22.76 12.64
C GLY A 635 0.02 -21.40 12.26
N HIS A 636 -1.19 -21.08 12.73
CA HIS A 636 -1.84 -19.80 12.44
C HIS A 636 -1.31 -18.71 13.39
N PRO A 637 -1.04 -17.47 12.94
CA PRO A 637 -0.68 -16.38 13.87
C PRO A 637 -1.76 -16.06 14.93
N GLU A 638 -3.02 -16.46 14.72
CA GLU A 638 -4.12 -16.21 15.66
C GLU A 638 -4.10 -17.23 16.82
N GLU A 639 -3.78 -18.50 16.55
CA GLU A 639 -3.52 -19.51 17.59
C GLU A 639 -2.35 -19.09 18.51
N TYR A 640 -1.38 -18.33 17.99
CA TYR A 640 -0.28 -17.79 18.80
C TYR A 640 -0.69 -16.57 19.63
N THR A 641 -1.55 -15.68 19.14
CA THR A 641 -2.08 -14.57 19.95
C THR A 641 -3.03 -15.06 21.04
N ASP A 642 -3.88 -16.05 20.77
CA ASP A 642 -4.76 -16.64 21.80
C ASP A 642 -3.94 -17.41 22.84
N ALA A 643 -2.88 -18.12 22.42
CA ALA A 643 -1.92 -18.75 23.33
C ALA A 643 -1.11 -17.74 24.17
N MET A 644 -0.98 -16.48 23.74
CA MET A 644 -0.34 -15.41 24.50
C MET A 644 -1.32 -14.64 25.39
N ASN A 645 -2.59 -14.51 24.99
CA ASN A 645 -3.66 -13.88 25.78
C ASN A 645 -4.15 -14.76 26.94
N LEU A 646 -3.81 -16.05 26.96
CA LEU A 646 -3.93 -16.95 28.12
C LEU A 646 -3.13 -16.50 29.37
N GLY A 647 -2.43 -15.36 29.32
CA GLY A 647 -1.79 -14.70 30.45
C GLY A 647 -2.65 -13.72 31.25
N GLU A 648 -3.86 -13.38 30.80
CA GLU A 648 -4.83 -12.59 31.58
C GLU A 648 -5.99 -13.49 32.06
N GLU A 649 -6.09 -13.69 33.37
CA GLU A 649 -7.15 -14.49 33.99
C GLU A 649 -8.52 -13.82 33.83
N ARG A 650 -9.32 -14.28 32.87
CA ARG A 650 -10.79 -14.21 32.99
C ARG A 650 -11.30 -15.45 33.69
N PHE A 651 -11.83 -15.24 34.89
CA PHE A 651 -12.57 -16.22 35.64
C PHE A 651 -13.95 -16.40 34.98
N ASP A 652 -14.19 -17.54 34.35
CA ASP A 652 -15.54 -17.99 33.99
C ASP A 652 -15.61 -19.53 34.00
N SER A 653 -16.83 -20.06 34.05
CA SER A 653 -17.15 -21.23 34.86
C SER A 653 -17.36 -22.56 34.10
N ILE A 654 -17.02 -23.67 34.79
CA ILE A 654 -17.54 -25.04 34.66
C ILE A 654 -17.58 -25.63 33.22
N ASP A 655 -16.60 -26.46 32.86
CA ASP A 655 -16.67 -27.95 32.88
C ASP A 655 -15.38 -28.58 32.28
N SER A 656 -15.31 -29.92 32.21
CA SER A 656 -14.32 -30.77 31.51
C SER A 656 -12.92 -30.94 32.14
N ASP A 657 -12.77 -32.08 32.84
CA ASP A 657 -11.51 -32.70 33.24
C ASP A 657 -10.40 -32.71 32.16
N LYS A 658 -9.27 -32.04 32.46
CA LYS A 658 -7.90 -32.40 32.05
C LYS A 658 -6.85 -31.53 32.76
N LYS A 659 -6.45 -31.91 33.98
CA LYS A 659 -5.25 -31.33 34.61
C LYS A 659 -3.99 -31.79 33.85
N PRO A 660 -3.19 -30.90 33.22
CA PRO A 660 -1.94 -31.31 32.59
C PRO A 660 -0.93 -31.76 33.67
N ARG A 661 -0.19 -32.84 33.39
CA ARG A 661 0.79 -33.38 34.35
C ARG A 661 1.94 -32.39 34.53
N ALA A 662 2.48 -32.26 35.74
CA ALA A 662 3.52 -31.28 36.08
C ALA A 662 4.76 -31.30 35.14
N GLY A 663 5.08 -32.45 34.55
CA GLY A 663 6.12 -32.56 33.52
C GLY A 663 5.85 -31.75 32.24
N GLN A 664 4.59 -31.63 31.79
CA GLN A 664 4.23 -30.76 30.66
C GLN A 664 4.39 -29.29 31.02
N ILE A 665 4.07 -28.89 32.26
CA ILE A 665 4.26 -27.51 32.73
C ILE A 665 5.76 -27.16 32.79
N LEU A 666 6.61 -28.11 33.20
CA LEU A 666 8.07 -27.96 33.11
C LEU A 666 8.57 -27.91 31.66
N TRP A 667 7.99 -28.70 30.75
CA TRP A 667 8.33 -28.66 29.31
C TRP A 667 7.93 -27.33 28.66
N ILE A 668 6.75 -26.80 28.98
CA ILE A 668 6.26 -25.49 28.53
C ILE A 668 7.09 -24.37 29.17
N ARG A 669 7.55 -24.50 30.43
CA ARG A 669 8.52 -23.58 31.05
C ARG A 669 9.92 -23.65 30.41
N GLY A 670 10.33 -24.81 29.92
CA GLY A 670 11.54 -24.98 29.11
C GLY A 670 11.42 -24.31 27.73
N LEU A 671 10.31 -24.54 27.04
CA LEU A 671 9.99 -23.90 25.77
C LEU A 671 9.86 -22.38 25.89
N THR A 672 9.22 -21.85 26.93
CA THR A 672 9.14 -20.40 27.16
C THR A 672 10.47 -19.77 27.59
N ARG A 673 11.39 -20.53 28.21
CA ARG A 673 12.80 -20.11 28.37
C ARG A 673 13.55 -20.06 27.03
N LEU A 674 13.37 -21.05 26.16
CA LEU A 674 13.91 -21.00 24.79
C LEU A 674 13.28 -19.86 23.97
N GLN A 675 11.98 -19.60 24.12
CA GLN A 675 11.27 -18.51 23.45
C GLN A 675 11.70 -17.13 23.97
N THR A 676 12.02 -17.00 25.27
CA THR A 676 12.62 -15.76 25.80
C THR A 676 14.08 -15.58 25.39
N GLN A 677 14.82 -16.65 25.09
CA GLN A 677 16.12 -16.57 24.38
C GLN A 677 15.94 -16.16 22.91
N ILE A 678 14.95 -16.71 22.19
CA ILE A 678 14.58 -16.27 20.83
C ILE A 678 14.08 -14.81 20.81
N SER A 679 13.61 -14.28 21.95
CA SER A 679 13.24 -12.87 22.14
C SER A 679 14.40 -11.96 22.60
N VAL A 680 15.64 -12.45 22.69
CA VAL A 680 16.82 -11.61 23.01
C VAL A 680 17.13 -10.54 21.95
N PRO A 681 16.91 -10.73 20.63
CA PRO A 681 17.02 -9.63 19.66
C PRO A 681 16.09 -8.45 19.99
N LEU A 682 14.91 -8.74 20.55
CA LEU A 682 13.96 -7.72 21.02
C LEU A 682 14.38 -7.06 22.34
N ARG A 683 15.30 -7.63 23.13
CA ARG A 683 15.85 -6.97 24.32
C ARG A 683 16.92 -5.95 23.99
N VAL A 684 17.78 -6.18 22.99
CA VAL A 684 18.71 -5.16 22.50
C VAL A 684 17.93 -4.00 21.89
N ILE A 685 16.88 -4.30 21.10
CA ILE A 685 15.98 -3.29 20.54
C ILE A 685 15.17 -2.58 21.64
N ARG A 686 14.66 -3.28 22.67
CA ARG A 686 13.98 -2.63 23.81
C ARG A 686 14.91 -1.79 24.68
N ALA A 687 16.17 -2.20 24.87
CA ALA A 687 17.15 -1.39 25.59
C ALA A 687 17.52 -0.13 24.81
N PHE A 688 17.76 -0.24 23.49
CA PHE A 688 17.93 0.93 22.63
C PHE A 688 16.69 1.82 22.60
N ARG A 689 15.50 1.22 22.57
CA ARG A 689 14.21 1.92 22.59
C ARG A 689 14.01 2.67 23.90
N SER A 690 14.25 2.05 25.07
CA SER A 690 14.17 2.75 26.35
C SER A 690 15.20 3.87 26.43
N THR A 691 16.43 3.68 25.95
CA THR A 691 17.45 4.74 25.98
C THR A 691 17.14 5.87 24.99
N LEU A 692 16.53 5.59 23.85
CA LEU A 692 16.08 6.60 22.87
C LEU A 692 14.81 7.32 23.32
N GLU A 693 13.83 6.62 23.89
CA GLU A 693 12.61 7.21 24.46
C GLU A 693 12.99 8.12 25.66
N ASP A 694 13.87 7.66 26.56
CA ASP A 694 14.42 8.46 27.68
C ASP A 694 15.26 9.66 27.19
N LEU A 695 16.01 9.53 26.08
CA LEU A 695 16.69 10.67 25.42
C LEU A 695 15.72 11.66 24.75
N ASN A 696 14.59 11.19 24.22
CA ASN A 696 13.60 12.04 23.56
C ASN A 696 12.69 12.73 24.58
N GLU A 697 12.31 12.05 25.67
CA GLU A 697 11.64 12.63 26.83
C GLU A 697 12.54 13.64 27.56
N ARG A 698 13.83 13.36 27.75
CA ARG A 698 14.76 14.36 28.32
C ARG A 698 14.93 15.58 27.41
N ARG A 699 14.87 15.41 26.08
CA ARG A 699 14.87 16.54 25.13
C ARG A 699 13.56 17.34 25.18
N SER A 700 12.40 16.69 25.24
CA SER A 700 11.10 17.39 25.32
C SER A 700 10.90 18.09 26.68
N MET A 701 11.36 17.47 27.77
CA MET A 701 11.40 18.06 29.12
C MET A 701 12.29 19.31 29.18
N HIS A 702 13.49 19.27 28.60
CA HIS A 702 14.38 20.43 28.61
C HIS A 702 13.84 21.62 27.79
N SER A 703 13.02 21.39 26.76
CA SER A 703 12.34 22.46 26.03
C SER A 703 11.17 23.12 26.78
N LEU A 704 10.66 22.50 27.86
CA LEU A 704 9.51 23.03 28.61
C LEU A 704 9.88 23.73 29.93
N HIS A 705 11.07 23.48 30.50
CA HIS A 705 11.45 24.03 31.80
C HIS A 705 12.24 25.37 31.77
N SER A 706 12.33 26.04 30.61
CA SER A 706 13.08 27.30 30.46
C SER A 706 12.24 28.59 30.56
N LEU A 707 10.96 28.53 30.96
CA LEU A 707 10.07 29.69 31.03
C LEU A 707 9.26 29.79 32.36
N ARG A 708 9.95 29.71 33.51
CA ARG A 708 9.55 30.43 34.76
C ARG A 708 10.57 30.24 35.90
N SER A 709 11.38 31.27 36.17
CA SER A 709 11.89 31.61 37.50
C SER A 709 12.57 32.99 37.45
N PRO A 710 12.38 33.89 38.44
CA PRO A 710 12.95 35.24 38.41
C PRO A 710 14.39 35.26 38.93
N ARG A 711 15.24 36.10 38.31
CA ARG A 711 16.54 36.52 38.89
C ARG A 711 16.38 37.79 39.72
N PRO A 712 17.17 37.92 40.79
CA PRO A 712 17.83 39.19 41.11
C PRO A 712 19.36 39.04 41.19
N GLY A 713 20.11 40.11 40.94
CA GLY A 713 21.55 40.21 41.26
C GLY A 713 22.54 40.18 40.07
N MET A 714 23.12 41.34 39.79
CA MET A 714 24.39 41.57 39.06
C MET A 714 25.57 41.55 40.07
N PRO A 715 26.88 41.78 39.73
CA PRO A 715 27.53 42.03 38.42
C PRO A 715 28.88 41.27 38.19
N THR A 716 29.63 41.69 37.15
CA THR A 716 31.05 41.38 36.82
C THR A 716 31.35 40.00 36.20
N GLY A 717 32.24 39.85 35.21
CA GLY A 717 32.97 40.82 34.37
C GLY A 717 34.01 40.11 33.47
N SER A 718 34.26 40.63 32.24
CA SER A 718 35.29 40.19 31.25
C SER A 718 35.24 38.72 30.75
N GLY A 719 35.45 38.39 29.47
CA GLY A 719 35.65 39.20 28.25
C GLY A 719 35.95 38.31 27.02
N VAL A 720 36.15 38.96 25.86
CA VAL A 720 36.70 38.41 24.59
C VAL A 720 35.81 37.48 23.74
N HIS A 721 35.14 38.13 22.78
CA HIS A 721 34.69 37.62 21.47
C HIS A 721 35.91 37.44 20.51
N PRO A 722 35.85 36.67 19.39
CA PRO A 722 35.13 37.15 18.20
C PRO A 722 34.55 36.15 17.19
N LEU A 723 33.80 36.76 16.26
CA LEU A 723 33.17 36.26 15.03
C LEU A 723 31.93 35.37 15.25
N TYR A 724 30.85 35.50 14.47
CA TYR A 724 30.47 36.52 13.47
C TYR A 724 28.99 36.92 13.65
N ASN A 725 28.46 37.82 12.81
CA ASN A 725 27.14 38.42 12.92
C ASN A 725 26.42 38.39 11.56
N LEU A 726 25.13 38.03 11.51
CA LEU A 726 24.13 38.74 10.71
C LEU A 726 22.71 38.34 11.13
N ASN A 727 21.92 39.31 11.56
CA ASN A 727 20.50 39.18 11.93
C ASN A 727 19.80 40.45 11.42
N LEU A 728 18.65 40.34 10.75
CA LEU A 728 17.68 41.37 10.30
C LEU A 728 16.63 40.60 9.44
N LEU A 729 15.29 40.69 9.53
CA LEU A 729 14.37 41.61 10.23
C LEU A 729 13.02 40.92 10.61
N SER A 730 12.54 41.25 11.82
CA SER A 730 11.16 41.44 12.34
C SER A 730 9.92 40.55 12.00
N PRO A 731 8.93 40.49 12.93
CA PRO A 731 7.77 39.58 12.87
C PRO A 731 6.40 40.27 12.63
N ASN A 732 5.35 39.49 12.32
CA ASN A 732 3.94 39.80 12.65
C ASN A 732 2.98 38.65 12.29
N TYR A 733 2.69 37.70 13.20
CA TYR A 733 1.59 36.73 13.01
C TYR A 733 0.93 36.16 14.29
N SER A 734 1.57 36.24 15.45
CA SER A 734 1.13 35.49 16.66
C SER A 734 -0.07 36.07 17.43
N SER A 735 -0.55 37.28 17.11
CA SER A 735 -1.57 37.97 17.90
C SER A 735 -3.02 37.55 17.62
N LYS A 736 -3.31 36.83 16.53
CA LYS A 736 -4.68 36.36 16.22
C LYS A 736 -5.06 35.00 16.82
N GLN A 737 -4.09 34.13 17.14
CA GLN A 737 -4.40 32.78 17.66
C GLN A 737 -4.80 32.77 19.14
N GLN A 738 -4.28 33.69 19.96
CA GLN A 738 -4.55 33.70 21.41
C GLN A 738 -5.97 34.16 21.77
N GLN A 739 -6.63 34.99 20.95
CA GLN A 739 -8.01 35.42 21.23
C GLN A 739 -9.06 34.35 20.92
N GLN A 740 -8.84 33.47 19.92
CA GLN A 740 -9.80 32.40 19.61
C GLN A 740 -9.80 31.26 20.64
N GLN A 741 -8.65 30.93 21.25
CA GLN A 741 -8.60 29.87 22.27
C GLN A 741 -9.27 30.27 23.60
N GLN A 742 -9.25 31.55 23.98
CA GLN A 742 -9.90 32.00 25.22
C GLN A 742 -11.43 31.98 25.15
N GLN A 743 -12.04 32.22 23.98
CA GLN A 743 -13.50 32.14 23.82
C GLN A 743 -14.03 30.70 23.87
N GLN A 744 -13.27 29.71 23.37
CA GLN A 744 -13.70 28.30 23.41
C GLN A 744 -13.60 27.68 24.81
N GLN A 745 -12.64 28.10 25.64
CA GLN A 745 -12.51 27.56 27.00
C GLN A 745 -13.60 28.07 27.97
N GLN A 746 -14.19 29.25 27.75
CA GLN A 746 -15.29 29.75 28.58
C GLN A 746 -16.62 29.03 28.33
N GLN A 747 -16.87 28.51 27.12
CA GLN A 747 -18.09 27.75 26.82
C GLN A 747 -18.12 26.35 27.45
N HIS A 748 -16.96 25.76 27.75
CA HIS A 748 -16.88 24.39 28.30
C HIS A 748 -17.02 24.28 29.83
N HIS A 749 -17.15 25.39 30.57
CA HIS A 749 -17.19 25.39 32.04
C HIS A 749 -18.57 25.68 32.66
N GLN A 750 -19.64 25.77 31.86
CA GLN A 750 -20.99 26.13 32.35
C GLN A 750 -22.05 24.99 32.35
N GLN A 751 -21.68 23.73 32.08
CA GLN A 751 -22.64 22.63 31.93
C GLN A 751 -22.63 21.54 33.02
N GLN A 752 -22.07 21.79 34.22
CA GLN A 752 -22.12 20.81 35.32
C GLN A 752 -22.32 21.45 36.70
N GLN A 753 -23.57 21.54 37.18
CA GLN A 753 -24.07 21.16 38.53
C GLN A 753 -25.55 21.58 38.77
N PRO A 754 -26.27 21.01 39.78
CA PRO A 754 -27.74 20.91 39.77
C PRO A 754 -28.53 21.97 40.56
N GLN A 755 -29.86 21.82 40.50
CA GLN A 755 -30.96 22.73 40.88
C GLN A 755 -31.03 23.19 42.35
N HIS A 756 -31.47 24.44 42.57
CA HIS A 756 -32.61 24.79 43.46
C HIS A 756 -33.13 26.22 43.14
N ALA A 757 -34.33 26.55 43.58
CA ALA A 757 -35.17 27.62 43.00
C ALA A 757 -35.32 28.91 43.83
N THR A 758 -35.55 30.04 43.15
CA THR A 758 -36.54 31.09 43.51
C THR A 758 -36.80 32.08 42.34
N LEU A 759 -38.06 32.49 42.16
CA LEU A 759 -38.56 33.62 41.35
C LEU A 759 -38.75 34.86 42.28
N PRO A 760 -39.10 36.10 41.82
CA PRO A 760 -39.65 36.56 40.52
C PRO A 760 -38.78 37.69 39.86
N SER A 761 -39.13 38.49 38.84
CA SER A 761 -40.43 38.96 38.31
C SER A 761 -40.37 39.56 36.88
N ASP A 762 -41.46 39.40 36.13
CA ASP A 762 -42.08 40.29 35.11
C ASP A 762 -41.53 40.52 33.68
N ILE A 763 -42.51 40.78 32.79
CA ILE A 763 -42.49 41.31 31.40
C ILE A 763 -42.35 40.30 30.22
N SER A 764 -43.44 39.56 30.00
CA SER A 764 -44.14 39.26 28.72
C SER A 764 -43.49 39.56 27.34
N TYR A 765 -43.45 38.56 26.43
CA TYR A 765 -44.44 38.28 25.35
C TYR A 765 -43.86 37.55 24.10
N ILE A 766 -44.58 36.51 23.63
CA ILE A 766 -44.67 35.90 22.27
C ILE A 766 -43.61 34.86 21.80
N ASP A 767 -44.17 33.67 21.54
CA ASP A 767 -43.88 32.53 20.64
C ASP A 767 -42.62 31.63 20.69
N GLU A 768 -42.95 30.36 21.02
CA GLU A 768 -42.52 29.06 20.45
C GLU A 768 -41.03 28.67 20.36
N ASP A 769 -40.61 27.80 21.30
CA ASP A 769 -39.36 27.03 21.25
C ASP A 769 -39.62 25.60 20.70
N PRO A 770 -38.73 24.99 19.89
CA PRO A 770 -39.13 23.92 18.97
C PRO A 770 -38.77 22.49 19.43
N GLN A 771 -39.72 21.73 19.98
CA GLN A 771 -39.58 20.26 20.14
C GLN A 771 -40.91 19.48 20.00
N GLN A 772 -41.33 19.17 18.75
CA GLN A 772 -42.19 18.01 18.46
C GLN A 772 -42.33 17.68 16.95
N GLN A 773 -41.25 17.17 16.32
CA GLN A 773 -41.33 16.47 15.02
C GLN A 773 -40.56 15.15 14.99
N GLN A 774 -40.74 14.33 16.02
CA GLN A 774 -40.39 12.90 15.99
C GLN A 774 -41.36 12.08 16.86
N GLN A 775 -42.60 11.90 16.38
CA GLN A 775 -43.38 10.66 16.49
C GLN A 775 -44.78 10.82 15.86
N GLN A 776 -45.18 9.80 15.10
CA GLN A 776 -46.48 9.58 14.45
C GLN A 776 -46.67 10.04 12.99
N GLN A 777 -45.74 9.62 12.12
CA GLN A 777 -46.15 9.05 10.83
C GLN A 777 -46.53 7.57 11.00
N GLN A 778 -47.60 7.30 11.77
CA GLN A 778 -48.44 6.08 11.76
C GLN A 778 -49.46 6.13 12.91
N ARG A 779 -50.72 5.79 12.59
CA ARG A 779 -51.89 5.52 13.45
C ARG A 779 -52.90 6.65 13.68
N THR A 780 -53.54 7.06 12.58
CA THR A 780 -54.97 7.42 12.63
C THR A 780 -55.71 6.63 11.55
N LEU A 781 -56.36 5.52 11.96
CA LEU A 781 -57.51 4.89 11.31
C LEU A 781 -57.94 3.65 12.12
N GLN A 782 -58.40 3.90 13.35
CA GLN A 782 -59.30 3.01 14.08
C GLN A 782 -60.35 3.87 14.78
N ASN A 783 -61.57 3.83 14.26
CA ASN A 783 -62.80 4.00 15.04
C ASN A 783 -63.60 2.73 14.79
N GLY A 784 -64.08 2.08 15.84
CA GLY A 784 -64.66 0.74 15.76
C GLY A 784 -66.01 0.60 16.43
N SER A 785 -66.74 -0.41 15.97
CA SER A 785 -67.93 -1.06 16.53
C SER A 785 -68.21 -2.27 15.60
N THR A 786 -68.70 -3.44 16.02
CA THR A 786 -69.28 -3.90 17.29
C THR A 786 -69.19 -5.45 17.40
N SER A 787 -69.36 -5.99 18.62
CA SER A 787 -69.93 -7.31 19.03
C SER A 787 -70.50 -8.29 17.96
N THR A 788 -70.47 -9.64 18.07
CA THR A 788 -70.34 -10.58 19.23
C THR A 788 -70.18 -12.06 18.79
N SER A 789 -69.84 -12.93 19.77
CA SER A 789 -70.22 -14.37 19.95
C SER A 789 -69.77 -15.51 18.99
N ASP A 790 -68.91 -16.38 19.56
CA ASP A 790 -69.10 -17.84 19.80
C ASP A 790 -68.84 -18.98 18.77
N THR A 791 -68.36 -20.10 19.36
CA THR A 791 -68.35 -21.52 18.93
C THR A 791 -67.36 -22.05 17.86
N HIS A 792 -66.26 -22.66 18.35
CA HIS A 792 -65.84 -24.09 18.24
C HIS A 792 -66.13 -24.99 16.99
N PRO A 793 -65.41 -26.13 16.77
CA PRO A 793 -64.65 -26.29 15.52
C PRO A 793 -64.88 -27.65 14.78
N SER A 794 -63.91 -28.01 13.94
CA SER A 794 -63.61 -29.33 13.33
C SER A 794 -64.23 -29.62 11.95
N HIS A 795 -63.37 -29.94 10.96
CA HIS A 795 -63.24 -31.32 10.42
C HIS A 795 -62.14 -31.44 9.34
N LEU A 796 -61.33 -32.49 9.47
CA LEU A 796 -60.57 -33.16 8.39
C LEU A 796 -61.51 -34.18 7.70
N PRO A 797 -61.30 -34.59 6.43
CA PRO A 797 -60.28 -35.63 6.16
C PRO A 797 -59.55 -35.57 4.80
N SER A 798 -58.64 -36.53 4.64
CA SER A 798 -57.72 -36.81 3.53
C SER A 798 -58.34 -37.63 2.39
N THR A 799 -57.62 -37.80 1.27
CA THR A 799 -57.06 -39.11 0.82
C THR A 799 -56.36 -39.06 -0.56
N HIS A 800 -55.22 -39.79 -0.68
CA HIS A 800 -54.69 -40.57 -1.83
C HIS A 800 -54.65 -40.01 -3.30
N SER A 801 -53.72 -40.38 -4.19
CA SER A 801 -52.69 -41.44 -4.22
C SER A 801 -51.51 -41.10 -5.16
N SER A 802 -50.45 -41.91 -5.09
CA SER A 802 -49.22 -41.89 -5.91
C SER A 802 -49.25 -42.90 -7.08
N VAL A 803 -48.32 -42.79 -8.06
CA VAL A 803 -47.44 -43.89 -8.60
C VAL A 803 -46.95 -43.70 -10.08
N ARG A 804 -45.61 -43.69 -10.24
CA ARG A 804 -44.71 -44.20 -11.34
C ARG A 804 -44.78 -43.81 -12.85
N SER A 805 -43.61 -43.32 -13.31
CA SER A 805 -42.72 -43.80 -14.42
C SER A 805 -43.13 -43.85 -15.90
N GLY A 806 -42.21 -43.40 -16.78
CA GLY A 806 -41.78 -44.21 -17.96
C GLY A 806 -41.64 -43.54 -19.35
N GLY A 807 -40.41 -43.10 -19.68
CA GLY A 807 -39.68 -43.34 -20.96
C GLY A 807 -40.22 -43.03 -22.38
N SER A 808 -39.37 -42.34 -23.19
CA SER A 808 -39.23 -42.35 -24.68
C SER A 808 -40.44 -41.91 -25.56
N GLY A 809 -40.28 -41.34 -26.77
CA GLY A 809 -39.12 -40.94 -27.60
C GLY A 809 -39.58 -40.47 -29.02
N PHE A 810 -38.65 -40.14 -29.94
CA PHE A 810 -38.86 -39.73 -31.37
C PHE A 810 -39.50 -38.34 -31.65
N SER A 811 -39.23 -37.62 -32.76
CA SER A 811 -38.43 -37.87 -34.00
C SER A 811 -37.89 -36.58 -34.68
N ASP A 812 -36.70 -36.66 -35.29
CA ASP A 812 -36.22 -36.12 -36.61
C ASP A 812 -36.50 -34.64 -37.04
N VAL A 813 -35.85 -33.99 -38.03
CA VAL A 813 -34.98 -34.32 -39.19
C VAL A 813 -33.96 -33.14 -39.37
N VAL A 814 -32.73 -33.22 -39.93
CA VAL A 814 -32.35 -33.15 -41.37
C VAL A 814 -30.80 -33.32 -41.53
N HIS A 815 -30.41 -34.09 -42.56
CA HIS A 815 -29.16 -34.17 -43.37
C HIS A 815 -28.04 -33.09 -43.24
N SER A 816 -26.79 -33.29 -43.72
CA SER A 816 -25.88 -34.44 -43.97
C SER A 816 -24.68 -33.95 -44.80
N LEU A 817 -23.43 -34.43 -44.55
CA LEU A 817 -22.43 -34.83 -45.59
C LEU A 817 -21.06 -35.16 -44.99
N GLN A 818 -20.47 -36.29 -45.42
CA GLN A 818 -19.06 -36.65 -45.24
C GLN A 818 -18.37 -36.66 -46.60
N GLN A 819 -17.07 -36.30 -46.67
CA GLN A 819 -16.04 -37.22 -47.20
C GLN A 819 -14.59 -36.71 -47.05
N ALA A 820 -13.75 -37.60 -46.51
CA ALA A 820 -12.34 -37.90 -46.80
C ALA A 820 -11.34 -36.80 -47.24
N LYS A 821 -10.23 -36.70 -46.47
CA LYS A 821 -8.87 -36.95 -47.00
C LYS A 821 -7.90 -37.40 -45.91
N HIS A 822 -6.89 -38.18 -46.29
CA HIS A 822 -5.90 -38.87 -45.45
C HIS A 822 -4.48 -38.29 -45.63
N GLY A 823 -3.54 -38.63 -44.74
CA GLY A 823 -2.10 -38.30 -44.82
C GLY A 823 -1.64 -37.38 -43.68
N GLN A 824 -1.21 -37.87 -42.50
CA GLN A 824 0.10 -38.48 -42.20
C GLN A 824 1.32 -37.67 -42.68
N ASN A 825 2.03 -36.99 -41.77
CA ASN A 825 3.26 -37.53 -41.16
C ASN A 825 3.84 -36.60 -40.05
N GLU A 826 4.42 -37.22 -39.02
CA GLU A 826 5.74 -36.92 -38.38
C GLU A 826 6.01 -35.52 -37.72
N THR A 827 6.75 -35.39 -36.62
CA THR A 827 7.43 -36.34 -35.71
C THR A 827 7.44 -35.77 -34.27
N ARG A 828 7.55 -36.63 -33.26
CA ARG A 828 8.13 -36.25 -31.95
C ARG A 828 9.65 -36.29 -32.02
N ILE A 829 10.34 -35.30 -31.43
CA ILE A 829 11.14 -35.48 -30.20
C ILE A 829 10.83 -34.28 -29.30
#